data_AF-A0A8J8NZB5-F1
#
_entry.id   AF-A0A8J8NZB5-F1
#
_cell.length_a   1.000
_cell.length_b   1.000
_cell.length_c   1.000
_cell.angle_alpha   90.00
_cell.angle_beta   90.00
_cell.angle_gamma   90.00
#
_symmetry.space_group_name_H-M   'P 1'
#
loop_
_entity.id
_entity.type
_entity.pdbx_description
1 polymer ?
#
loop_
_entity_poly.entity_id
_entity_poly.type
_entity_poly.pdbx_seq_one_letter_code
_entity_poly.pdbx_strand_id
1 'polypeptide(L)'
;MSHIPAADKDKLQQSKASVRNQLDKLLESIDSSEKLTIAHPRPNPLDDTTLKNDVFNLDESIMFEGNGDQIHNQSMHAMMSQHQRNGGLVEDNELTGRNEQHHIDPSVMPLSNPDPSHQSSGPFIRQSDSNTTGVTSVKTFMKYKSSQRQKTKKIKSNIKKLKNELVQRALVCSSLGKLVDKNEYTTEFNLPRFLKFFIYHLVFFGFGPLTLILIRYIDSMGLAHNMGFTLSSKIVASTYFQYLFWLNDVYLAVMWGLYYLRPDENWLSGIYQEQVYFFILHQIIRSFIVSVRYGFISDLRHDLYKASVQDLTFIAKDLLTENWIKLNPTGGLMEEIQASMYRNNVEEQVFTFSFTQVLDRTSAARYSQEDYYLANKSVQSQEDEMSFSKGTLKYFMAQRKDEIIEYTERYELRMLMVAIGNKDKAAGRRVGKRLTMADEFENDLYNYYTPETIDEIIENNKQRYPAKLLMREIALFGAVFQLSNKFPLIITFLRALSPFVARAYETGNPVAYFGWDSWMYQVFELFFCSVQVYFNYVFVHAGLIDFHRREKMLLACSGLIDPIKDNKCPAYRSNPTINFFDVQSLQTWYQMRQCILDLGRKYLKRIFLYSSCFLAFYLGFVIYRLLGVFKLIDSEVSNAMVLLSGVDTIFVLGNILAMLYYGASVNSLFVTDQLLLVKLKHAIVLIKKHLKLVLSKSEKDDSNILSDSGSLEDRVNFDDEYMKILAVQIMAYQRRKPEKTRADIRKKLDKLIKEVDIIRERLEIESQHHPLRIMGLKATYELMNQIYTGLATVGIAVIQQATQSSSDAQLQ
;
A
#
# COMPACT_ATOMS: atom_id res chain seq x y z
N MET A 1 38.76 -22.53 -31.41
CA MET A 1 39.39 -21.22 -31.72
C MET A 1 40.71 -21.31 -32.50
N SER A 2 41.49 -22.38 -32.40
CA SER A 2 42.77 -22.56 -33.11
C SER A 2 42.70 -22.34 -34.63
N HIS A 3 41.62 -22.78 -35.28
CA HIS A 3 41.44 -22.74 -36.74
C HIS A 3 40.79 -21.45 -37.30
N ILE A 4 40.55 -20.43 -36.47
CA ILE A 4 39.98 -19.16 -36.95
C ILE A 4 41.12 -18.26 -37.47
N PRO A 5 41.04 -17.71 -38.70
CA PRO A 5 42.02 -16.75 -39.23
C PRO A 5 42.20 -15.54 -38.31
N ALA A 6 43.44 -15.03 -38.18
CA ALA A 6 43.76 -13.94 -37.25
C ALA A 6 42.87 -12.70 -37.46
N ALA A 7 42.69 -12.26 -38.71
CA ALA A 7 41.88 -11.09 -39.06
C ALA A 7 40.38 -11.24 -38.69
N ASP A 8 39.87 -12.47 -38.56
CA ASP A 8 38.49 -12.71 -38.11
C ASP A 8 38.39 -12.76 -36.57
N LYS A 9 39.48 -13.09 -35.86
CA LYS A 9 39.57 -12.95 -34.39
C LYS A 9 39.55 -11.48 -33.97
N ASP A 10 40.24 -10.61 -34.71
CA ASP A 10 40.31 -9.18 -34.40
C ASP A 10 38.93 -8.51 -34.55
N LYS A 11 38.17 -8.87 -35.60
CA LYS A 11 36.78 -8.41 -35.78
C LYS A 11 35.87 -8.91 -34.66
N LEU A 12 36.01 -10.17 -34.25
CA LEU A 12 35.27 -10.73 -33.12
C LEU A 12 35.60 -9.98 -31.81
N GLN A 13 36.88 -9.66 -31.57
CA GLN A 13 37.28 -8.86 -30.40
C GLN A 13 36.74 -7.42 -30.46
N GLN A 14 36.72 -6.78 -31.63
CA GLN A 14 36.14 -5.44 -31.80
C GLN A 14 34.63 -5.43 -31.55
N SER A 15 33.89 -6.44 -32.03
CA SER A 15 32.45 -6.54 -31.79
C SER A 15 32.14 -6.77 -30.30
N LYS A 16 32.84 -7.72 -29.66
CA LYS A 16 32.81 -7.93 -28.20
C LYS A 16 33.04 -6.62 -27.42
N ALA A 17 34.07 -5.85 -27.78
CA ALA A 17 34.38 -4.57 -27.13
C ALA A 17 33.27 -3.53 -27.34
N SER A 18 32.66 -3.48 -28.52
CA SER A 18 31.53 -2.60 -28.84
C SER A 18 30.30 -2.90 -27.99
N VAL A 19 29.86 -4.17 -27.95
CA VAL A 19 28.70 -4.62 -27.16
C VAL A 19 28.92 -4.39 -25.67
N ARG A 20 30.12 -4.70 -25.16
CA ARG A 20 30.50 -4.45 -23.75
C ARG A 20 30.40 -2.97 -23.40
N ASN A 21 30.97 -2.09 -24.23
CA ASN A 21 30.89 -0.63 -24.05
C ASN A 21 29.45 -0.08 -24.10
N GLN A 22 28.55 -0.66 -24.91
CA GLN A 22 27.15 -0.26 -24.93
C GLN A 22 26.42 -0.67 -23.65
N LEU A 23 26.64 -1.89 -23.14
CA LEU A 23 26.06 -2.33 -21.87
C LEU A 23 26.64 -1.56 -20.66
N ASP A 24 27.94 -1.27 -20.68
CA ASP A 24 28.58 -0.48 -19.61
C ASP A 24 28.00 0.94 -19.55
N LYS A 25 27.78 1.60 -20.69
CA LYS A 25 27.07 2.91 -20.74
C LYS A 25 25.63 2.83 -20.27
N LEU A 26 24.92 1.73 -20.54
CA LEU A 26 23.56 1.53 -20.02
C LEU A 26 23.58 1.45 -18.48
N LEU A 27 24.48 0.64 -17.92
CA LEU A 27 24.66 0.51 -16.47
C LEU A 27 25.14 1.83 -15.85
N GLU A 28 26.04 2.57 -16.48
CA GLU A 28 26.46 3.89 -16.03
C GLU A 28 25.33 4.92 -16.07
N SER A 29 24.38 4.84 -17.01
CA SER A 29 23.21 5.74 -16.98
C SER A 29 22.26 5.44 -15.82
N ILE A 30 22.16 4.16 -15.40
CA ILE A 30 21.45 3.74 -14.19
C ILE A 30 22.22 4.19 -12.93
N ASP A 31 23.51 3.84 -12.80
CA ASP A 31 24.38 4.23 -11.68
C ASP A 31 24.52 5.77 -11.57
N SER A 32 24.46 6.54 -12.67
CA SER A 32 24.54 8.02 -12.63
C SER A 32 23.23 8.70 -12.27
N SER A 33 22.08 8.06 -12.53
CA SER A 33 20.82 8.45 -11.88
C SER A 33 20.86 8.24 -10.35
N GLU A 34 21.76 7.37 -9.87
CA GLU A 34 21.95 7.06 -8.45
C GLU A 34 23.07 7.90 -7.78
N LYS A 35 24.16 8.24 -8.50
CA LYS A 35 25.34 9.00 -8.00
C LYS A 35 25.12 10.46 -7.62
N LEU A 36 23.90 10.98 -7.75
CA LEU A 36 23.46 12.18 -7.00
C LEU A 36 23.21 11.88 -5.50
N THR A 37 23.57 10.68 -5.05
CA THR A 37 23.47 10.21 -3.66
C THR A 37 24.82 9.71 -3.14
N ILE A 38 25.17 10.11 -1.92
CA ILE A 38 26.55 10.04 -1.37
C ILE A 38 26.98 8.61 -0.98
N ALA A 39 28.31 8.40 -0.97
CA ALA A 39 28.98 7.14 -0.66
C ALA A 39 28.70 6.58 0.76
N HIS A 40 28.60 5.26 0.85
CA HIS A 40 28.62 4.47 2.09
C HIS A 40 29.70 3.37 2.02
N PRO A 41 30.25 2.92 3.17
CA PRO A 41 31.33 1.94 3.21
C PRO A 41 30.85 0.54 2.78
N ARG A 42 31.77 -0.26 2.22
CA ARG A 42 31.50 -1.67 1.86
C ARG A 42 31.39 -2.53 3.13
N PRO A 43 30.45 -3.50 3.20
CA PRO A 43 30.49 -4.52 4.24
C PRO A 43 31.65 -5.50 4.01
N ASN A 44 32.22 -6.02 5.10
CA ASN A 44 33.22 -7.09 5.05
C ASN A 44 32.55 -8.44 4.71
N PRO A 45 33.27 -9.38 4.07
CA PRO A 45 32.80 -10.74 3.88
C PRO A 45 32.68 -11.46 5.24
N LEU A 46 31.61 -12.23 5.41
CA LEU A 46 31.42 -13.15 6.54
C LEU A 46 32.26 -14.42 6.34
N ASP A 47 32.88 -14.89 7.41
CA ASP A 47 33.72 -16.10 7.45
C ASP A 47 32.86 -17.32 7.82
N ASP A 48 32.94 -18.39 7.05
CA ASP A 48 31.96 -19.48 6.97
C ASP A 48 32.31 -20.68 7.90
N THR A 49 33.03 -20.40 9.00
CA THR A 49 33.78 -21.41 9.76
C THR A 49 33.24 -21.73 11.17
N THR A 50 32.14 -21.10 11.62
CA THR A 50 31.63 -21.23 13.02
C THR A 50 30.29 -21.95 13.20
N LEU A 51 29.77 -22.63 12.16
CA LEU A 51 28.51 -23.41 12.24
C LEU A 51 28.68 -24.92 11.95
N LYS A 52 29.71 -25.51 12.58
CA LYS A 52 29.88 -26.97 12.71
C LYS A 52 30.41 -27.34 14.09
N ASN A 53 29.53 -27.29 15.09
CA ASN A 53 29.53 -28.08 16.33
C ASN A 53 28.41 -27.52 17.22
N ASP A 54 27.24 -28.18 17.21
CA ASP A 54 26.33 -28.30 18.35
C ASP A 54 25.12 -29.15 17.94
N VAL A 55 25.33 -30.47 18.01
CA VAL A 55 24.26 -31.48 18.01
C VAL A 55 24.64 -32.49 19.09
N PHE A 56 23.96 -32.47 20.23
CA PHE A 56 23.35 -33.64 20.88
C PHE A 56 22.64 -33.28 22.19
N ASN A 57 21.66 -34.12 22.54
CA ASN A 57 20.97 -34.22 23.83
C ASN A 57 20.02 -33.08 24.25
N LEU A 58 18.72 -33.36 24.09
CA LEU A 58 17.87 -33.62 25.26
C LEU A 58 16.64 -34.47 24.85
N ASP A 59 16.65 -35.72 25.27
CA ASP A 59 15.42 -36.47 25.51
C ASP A 59 14.71 -35.83 26.71
N GLU A 60 13.42 -35.54 26.59
CA GLU A 60 12.52 -35.77 27.72
C GLU A 60 11.09 -36.04 27.23
N SER A 61 10.49 -37.08 27.80
CA SER A 61 9.20 -37.62 27.38
C SER A 61 8.14 -37.35 28.44
N ILE A 62 7.00 -36.79 28.05
CA ILE A 62 5.77 -36.83 28.84
C ILE A 62 4.63 -37.25 27.91
N MET A 63 4.15 -38.47 28.11
CA MET A 63 2.90 -38.94 27.52
C MET A 63 1.71 -38.30 28.21
N PHE A 64 0.68 -37.95 27.45
CA PHE A 64 -0.69 -38.08 27.92
C PHE A 64 -1.58 -38.56 26.77
N GLU A 65 -2.09 -39.78 26.93
CA GLU A 65 -3.13 -40.33 26.05
C GLU A 65 -4.46 -39.60 26.27
N GLY A 66 -5.27 -39.53 25.22
CA GLY A 66 -6.59 -38.89 25.26
C GLY A 66 -7.47 -39.36 24.12
N ASN A 67 -7.93 -40.61 24.19
CA ASN A 67 -9.02 -41.09 23.31
C ASN A 67 -10.28 -40.24 23.57
N GLY A 68 -10.90 -39.74 22.50
CA GLY A 68 -12.11 -38.94 22.55
C GLY A 68 -12.84 -39.02 21.22
N ASP A 69 -13.94 -39.75 21.21
CA ASP A 69 -14.57 -40.26 20.00
C ASP A 69 -15.29 -39.22 19.12
N GLN A 70 -15.57 -39.71 17.91
CA GLN A 70 -16.65 -39.36 17.02
C GLN A 70 -17.87 -38.68 17.70
N ILE A 71 -18.36 -37.58 17.10
CA ILE A 71 -19.78 -37.15 16.90
C ILE A 71 -19.80 -35.63 16.70
N HIS A 72 -19.58 -35.16 15.45
CA HIS A 72 -20.07 -33.85 14.98
C HIS A 72 -20.02 -33.71 13.45
N ASN A 73 -20.84 -34.50 12.72
CA ASN A 73 -20.85 -34.43 11.25
C ASN A 73 -22.25 -34.49 10.60
N GLN A 74 -23.28 -34.04 11.32
CA GLN A 74 -24.68 -34.00 10.80
C GLN A 74 -25.42 -32.65 10.99
N SER A 75 -24.79 -31.61 11.57
CA SER A 75 -25.48 -30.33 11.83
C SER A 75 -25.27 -29.21 10.81
N MET A 76 -24.23 -29.27 9.94
CA MET A 76 -23.94 -28.16 9.01
C MET A 76 -24.65 -28.26 7.64
N HIS A 77 -25.18 -29.43 7.27
CA HIS A 77 -25.69 -29.63 5.91
C HIS A 77 -27.11 -29.06 5.66
N ALA A 78 -27.78 -28.56 6.71
CA ALA A 78 -29.15 -28.04 6.66
C ALA A 78 -29.25 -26.49 6.58
N MET A 79 -28.15 -25.75 6.78
CA MET A 79 -28.17 -24.27 6.80
C MET A 79 -27.79 -23.60 5.46
N MET A 80 -27.21 -24.35 4.51
CA MET A 80 -26.74 -23.78 3.23
C MET A 80 -27.72 -23.90 2.05
N SER A 81 -28.94 -24.40 2.25
CA SER A 81 -29.92 -24.62 1.15
C SER A 81 -31.05 -23.57 1.07
N GLN A 82 -30.96 -22.43 1.78
CA GLN A 82 -32.07 -21.47 1.91
C GLN A 82 -31.76 -20.01 1.47
N HIS A 83 -30.68 -19.77 0.73
CA HIS A 83 -30.33 -18.43 0.23
C HIS A 83 -29.97 -18.34 -1.27
N GLN A 84 -30.54 -19.24 -2.09
CA GLN A 84 -30.52 -19.15 -3.56
C GLN A 84 -31.90 -19.40 -4.19
N ARG A 85 -32.93 -18.66 -3.73
CA ARG A 85 -34.19 -18.46 -4.45
C ARG A 85 -34.76 -17.06 -4.17
N ASN A 86 -34.36 -16.09 -4.98
CA ASN A 86 -35.14 -14.97 -5.49
C ASN A 86 -34.20 -13.95 -6.15
N GLY A 87 -34.02 -14.14 -7.46
CA GLY A 87 -33.32 -13.22 -8.36
C GLY A 87 -34.07 -13.18 -9.68
N GLY A 88 -35.34 -12.77 -9.61
CA GLY A 88 -36.22 -12.66 -10.77
C GLY A 88 -36.02 -11.32 -11.48
N LEU A 89 -36.01 -11.36 -12.81
CA LEU A 89 -35.97 -10.21 -13.70
C LEU A 89 -37.14 -9.25 -13.44
N VAL A 90 -36.85 -7.94 -13.39
CA VAL A 90 -37.77 -6.87 -13.81
C VAL A 90 -36.93 -5.83 -14.56
N GLU A 91 -37.37 -5.46 -15.76
CA GLU A 91 -36.88 -4.32 -16.53
C GLU A 91 -37.55 -3.04 -16.00
N ASP A 92 -36.85 -1.91 -15.99
CA ASP A 92 -37.49 -0.59 -15.83
C ASP A 92 -37.10 0.33 -16.99
N ASN A 93 -38.11 0.66 -17.80
CA ASN A 93 -38.09 1.75 -18.76
C ASN A 93 -38.65 3.03 -18.11
N GLU A 94 -38.06 4.16 -18.50
CA GLU A 94 -38.64 5.50 -18.64
C GLU A 94 -39.73 6.05 -17.68
N LEU A 95 -39.40 7.20 -17.09
CA LEU A 95 -40.23 8.43 -17.03
C LEU A 95 -41.76 8.28 -16.84
N THR A 96 -42.25 8.73 -15.67
CA THR A 96 -43.08 9.95 -15.56
C THR A 96 -43.36 10.28 -14.09
N GLY A 97 -43.54 11.55 -13.76
CA GLY A 97 -43.78 11.99 -12.38
C GLY A 97 -45.27 12.11 -12.02
N ARG A 98 -45.58 12.02 -10.72
CA ARG A 98 -46.74 12.70 -10.14
C ARG A 98 -46.56 12.98 -8.65
N ASN A 99 -47.22 14.04 -8.20
CA ASN A 99 -47.34 14.40 -6.79
C ASN A 99 -48.06 13.29 -6.01
N GLU A 100 -47.69 13.10 -4.75
CA GLU A 100 -48.68 12.71 -3.74
C GLU A 100 -48.36 13.35 -2.38
N GLN A 101 -49.39 13.95 -1.79
CA GLN A 101 -49.33 14.63 -0.49
C GLN A 101 -49.71 13.62 0.58
N HIS A 102 -48.88 13.45 1.62
CA HIS A 102 -49.31 12.70 2.79
C HIS A 102 -49.93 13.62 3.85
N HIS A 103 -51.24 13.45 4.04
CA HIS A 103 -51.98 13.92 5.20
C HIS A 103 -51.36 13.39 6.50
N ILE A 104 -51.31 14.26 7.51
CA ILE A 104 -51.17 13.86 8.92
C ILE A 104 -52.55 14.02 9.56
N ASP A 105 -53.07 12.95 10.15
CA ASP A 105 -54.33 12.95 10.91
C ASP A 105 -54.04 12.60 12.38
N PRO A 106 -54.30 13.50 13.36
CA PRO A 106 -53.99 13.27 14.77
C PRO A 106 -55.26 13.13 15.65
N SER A 107 -55.51 11.96 16.24
CA SER A 107 -56.59 11.83 17.23
C SER A 107 -56.43 10.69 18.26
N VAL A 108 -57.04 10.91 19.45
CA VAL A 108 -57.30 9.98 20.60
C VAL A 108 -56.06 9.52 21.40
N MET A 109 -55.94 9.61 22.75
CA MET A 109 -56.68 10.26 23.86
C MET A 109 -55.73 10.48 25.09
N PRO A 110 -56.11 11.19 26.17
CA PRO A 110 -55.22 11.54 27.30
C PRO A 110 -55.32 10.60 28.52
N LEU A 111 -54.36 10.72 29.45
CA LEU A 111 -54.46 10.20 30.83
C LEU A 111 -54.26 11.32 31.86
N SER A 112 -54.95 11.19 32.99
CA SER A 112 -55.34 12.27 33.90
C SER A 112 -54.41 12.48 35.11
N ASN A 113 -54.44 13.71 35.64
CA ASN A 113 -53.95 14.04 36.99
C ASN A 113 -54.68 13.23 38.08
N PRO A 114 -54.06 13.06 39.26
CA PRO A 114 -54.75 12.98 40.53
C PRO A 114 -54.57 14.28 41.35
N ASP A 115 -55.68 14.76 41.91
CA ASP A 115 -55.78 15.95 42.79
C ASP A 115 -55.45 15.60 44.27
N PRO A 116 -55.08 16.56 45.15
CA PRO A 116 -54.71 16.27 46.53
C PRO A 116 -55.78 16.65 47.58
N SER A 117 -56.40 15.66 48.23
CA SER A 117 -57.08 15.74 49.55
C SER A 117 -57.62 14.34 49.92
N HIS A 118 -57.98 13.96 51.16
CA HIS A 118 -58.11 14.63 52.47
C HIS A 118 -57.85 13.59 53.61
N GLN A 119 -57.38 14.04 54.78
CA GLN A 119 -57.59 13.49 56.15
C GLN A 119 -57.57 11.97 56.46
N SER A 120 -56.76 11.57 57.46
CA SER A 120 -57.28 10.95 58.70
C SER A 120 -56.26 10.87 59.87
N SER A 121 -56.75 11.19 61.07
CA SER A 121 -56.31 10.82 62.43
C SER A 121 -54.85 10.38 62.73
N GLY A 122 -54.19 11.14 63.60
CA GLY A 122 -53.13 10.66 64.50
C GLY A 122 -53.50 10.90 65.98
N PRO A 123 -53.10 10.03 66.93
CA PRO A 123 -53.41 10.20 68.35
C PRO A 123 -52.37 11.05 69.11
N PHE A 124 -52.85 11.73 70.15
CA PHE A 124 -52.08 12.44 71.18
C PHE A 124 -51.06 11.53 71.89
N ILE A 125 -49.77 11.91 71.98
CA ILE A 125 -48.91 11.67 73.16
C ILE A 125 -47.98 12.87 73.44
N ARG A 126 -48.12 13.38 74.67
CA ARG A 126 -47.23 14.22 75.52
C ARG A 126 -45.98 14.91 74.94
N GLN A 127 -45.90 16.21 75.26
CA GLN A 127 -44.64 16.92 75.54
C GLN A 127 -43.90 16.29 76.73
N SER A 128 -42.56 16.27 76.66
CA SER A 128 -41.69 16.29 77.85
C SER A 128 -40.41 17.03 77.50
N ASP A 129 -40.06 18.03 78.31
CA ASP A 129 -38.88 18.89 78.10
C ASP A 129 -37.56 18.14 78.23
N SER A 130 -36.59 18.47 77.37
CA SER A 130 -35.18 18.49 77.78
C SER A 130 -34.36 19.42 76.88
N ASN A 131 -34.13 20.65 77.34
CA ASN A 131 -33.05 21.48 76.84
C ASN A 131 -31.69 20.82 77.15
N THR A 132 -30.87 20.52 76.13
CA THR A 132 -29.41 20.82 76.07
C THR A 132 -28.71 20.15 74.86
N THR A 133 -27.54 20.70 74.45
CA THR A 133 -26.57 20.14 73.47
C THR A 133 -26.80 20.32 71.96
N GLY A 134 -27.36 21.46 71.53
CA GLY A 134 -27.55 21.81 70.10
C GLY A 134 -26.31 22.16 69.25
N VAL A 135 -25.07 21.99 69.73
CA VAL A 135 -23.84 22.49 69.04
C VAL A 135 -22.97 21.36 68.42
N THR A 136 -23.14 20.11 68.85
CA THR A 136 -22.39 18.94 68.33
C THR A 136 -22.97 18.34 67.04
N SER A 137 -24.20 18.71 66.67
CA SER A 137 -24.92 18.17 65.51
C SER A 137 -24.26 18.54 64.16
N VAL A 138 -23.95 19.83 63.96
CA VAL A 138 -23.45 20.33 62.66
C VAL A 138 -22.07 19.73 62.30
N LYS A 139 -21.16 19.60 63.27
CA LYS A 139 -19.84 18.95 63.04
C LYS A 139 -20.00 17.48 62.67
N THR A 140 -20.92 16.76 63.32
CA THR A 140 -21.20 15.35 63.03
C THR A 140 -21.83 15.17 61.65
N PHE A 141 -22.80 16.02 61.28
CA PHE A 141 -23.42 16.03 59.96
C PHE A 141 -22.41 16.38 58.85
N MET A 142 -21.54 17.36 59.06
CA MET A 142 -20.45 17.71 58.12
C MET A 142 -19.47 16.54 57.94
N LYS A 143 -19.09 15.86 59.03
CA LYS A 143 -18.20 14.67 59.01
C LYS A 143 -18.85 13.47 58.30
N TYR A 144 -20.16 13.28 58.48
CA TYR A 144 -20.92 12.27 57.74
C TYR A 144 -21.00 12.61 56.24
N LYS A 145 -21.31 13.87 55.90
CA LYS A 145 -21.42 14.33 54.50
C LYS A 145 -20.07 14.31 53.77
N SER A 146 -18.96 14.59 54.45
CA SER A 146 -17.61 14.44 53.88
C SER A 146 -17.22 12.96 53.72
N SER A 147 -17.54 12.09 54.68
CA SER A 147 -17.35 10.64 54.58
C SER A 147 -18.15 10.03 53.41
N GLN A 148 -19.42 10.42 53.24
CA GLN A 148 -20.23 9.97 52.10
C GLN A 148 -19.72 10.49 50.75
N ARG A 149 -19.19 11.73 50.70
CA ARG A 149 -18.47 12.25 49.51
C ARG A 149 -17.18 11.48 49.22
N GLN A 150 -16.44 11.01 50.23
CA GLN A 150 -15.27 10.16 50.03
C GLN A 150 -15.67 8.74 49.57
N LYS A 151 -16.69 8.12 50.18
CA LYS A 151 -17.21 6.80 49.76
C LYS A 151 -17.70 6.84 48.31
N THR A 152 -18.50 7.82 47.93
CA THR A 152 -18.99 7.96 46.54
C THR A 152 -17.87 8.24 45.54
N LYS A 153 -16.86 9.04 45.89
CA LYS A 153 -15.64 9.19 45.06
C LYS A 153 -14.89 7.86 44.89
N LYS A 154 -14.69 7.10 45.97
CA LYS A 154 -14.01 5.78 45.95
C LYS A 154 -14.79 4.74 45.14
N ILE A 155 -16.12 4.74 45.23
CA ILE A 155 -16.98 3.86 44.41
C ILE A 155 -16.87 4.25 42.93
N LYS A 156 -16.97 5.54 42.59
CA LYS A 156 -16.80 6.00 41.19
C LYS A 156 -15.41 5.70 40.62
N SER A 157 -14.33 5.84 41.41
CA SER A 157 -12.99 5.44 40.95
C SER A 157 -12.87 3.93 40.75
N ASN A 158 -13.45 3.13 41.65
CA ASN A 158 -13.43 1.66 41.55
C ASN A 158 -14.24 1.17 40.34
N ILE A 159 -15.42 1.73 40.08
CA ILE A 159 -16.22 1.40 38.89
C ILE A 159 -15.47 1.80 37.61
N LYS A 160 -14.82 2.97 37.57
CA LYS A 160 -14.01 3.37 36.41
C LYS A 160 -12.81 2.43 36.21
N LYS A 161 -12.11 2.07 37.28
CA LYS A 161 -11.00 1.11 37.23
C LYS A 161 -11.47 -0.26 36.75
N LEU A 162 -12.57 -0.78 37.30
CA LEU A 162 -13.16 -2.06 36.92
C LEU A 162 -13.65 -2.05 35.46
N LYS A 163 -14.25 -0.95 34.97
CA LYS A 163 -14.64 -0.83 33.55
C LYS A 163 -13.41 -0.84 32.64
N ASN A 164 -12.34 -0.13 33.01
CA ASN A 164 -11.09 -0.14 32.25
C ASN A 164 -10.42 -1.54 32.28
N GLU A 165 -10.38 -2.21 33.43
CA GLU A 165 -9.87 -3.58 33.56
C GLU A 165 -10.74 -4.59 32.81
N LEU A 166 -12.06 -4.44 32.78
CA LEU A 166 -12.97 -5.27 31.97
C LEU A 166 -12.76 -5.05 30.48
N VAL A 167 -12.59 -3.80 30.02
CA VAL A 167 -12.27 -3.52 28.61
C VAL A 167 -10.90 -4.11 28.23
N GLN A 168 -9.89 -3.96 29.08
CA GLN A 168 -8.56 -4.56 28.86
C GLN A 168 -8.60 -6.09 28.88
N ARG A 169 -9.31 -6.71 29.83
CA ARG A 169 -9.50 -8.18 29.88
C ARG A 169 -10.32 -8.70 28.72
N ALA A 170 -11.34 -7.96 28.29
CA ALA A 170 -12.10 -8.28 27.09
C ALA A 170 -11.20 -8.25 25.85
N LEU A 171 -10.37 -7.21 25.67
CA LEU A 171 -9.37 -7.14 24.60
C LEU A 171 -8.36 -8.31 24.62
N VAL A 172 -8.03 -8.83 25.80
CA VAL A 172 -7.11 -9.98 25.97
C VAL A 172 -7.78 -11.34 25.71
N CYS A 173 -9.11 -11.45 25.83
CA CYS A 173 -9.82 -12.68 25.44
C CYS A 173 -9.77 -12.85 23.91
N SER A 174 -9.11 -13.90 23.42
CA SER A 174 -8.86 -14.13 21.98
C SER A 174 -10.11 -14.16 21.10
N SER A 175 -11.27 -14.57 21.64
CA SER A 175 -12.56 -14.52 20.96
C SER A 175 -13.12 -13.09 20.82
N LEU A 176 -12.84 -12.22 21.78
CA LEU A 176 -13.21 -10.81 21.76
C LEU A 176 -12.21 -9.98 20.95
N GLY A 177 -10.92 -10.32 20.94
CA GLY A 177 -9.94 -9.78 20.00
C GLY A 177 -10.45 -9.89 18.56
N LYS A 178 -10.82 -11.11 18.14
CA LYS A 178 -11.44 -11.36 16.82
C LYS A 178 -12.74 -10.59 16.54
N LEU A 179 -13.47 -10.11 17.55
CA LEU A 179 -14.67 -9.27 17.40
C LEU A 179 -14.31 -7.78 17.32
N VAL A 180 -13.32 -7.36 18.11
CA VAL A 180 -12.70 -6.03 18.10
C VAL A 180 -12.08 -5.74 16.73
N ASP A 181 -11.37 -6.71 16.17
CA ASP A 181 -10.73 -6.66 14.86
C ASP A 181 -11.73 -6.34 13.74
N LYS A 182 -12.93 -6.96 13.76
CA LYS A 182 -13.97 -6.73 12.72
C LYS A 182 -14.36 -5.27 12.58
N ASN A 183 -14.53 -4.57 13.71
CA ASN A 183 -14.89 -3.15 13.74
C ASN A 183 -13.71 -2.22 13.42
N GLU A 184 -12.47 -2.72 13.48
CA GLU A 184 -11.31 -1.99 12.96
C GLU A 184 -11.13 -2.18 11.44
N TYR A 185 -11.55 -3.32 10.91
CA TYR A 185 -11.45 -3.63 9.48
C TYR A 185 -12.51 -2.92 8.62
N THR A 186 -13.62 -2.45 9.23
CA THR A 186 -14.61 -1.56 8.60
C THR A 186 -14.06 -0.16 8.41
N THR A 187 -13.97 0.29 7.16
CA THR A 187 -13.31 1.55 6.78
C THR A 187 -14.30 2.70 6.52
N GLU A 188 -15.18 2.95 7.49
CA GLU A 188 -16.20 3.99 7.41
C GLU A 188 -15.67 5.36 7.84
N PHE A 189 -16.26 6.43 7.31
CA PHE A 189 -15.86 7.81 7.62
C PHE A 189 -16.91 8.48 8.50
N ASN A 190 -16.55 8.79 9.74
CA ASN A 190 -17.42 9.47 10.69
C ASN A 190 -17.24 11.00 10.56
N LEU A 191 -18.13 11.64 9.79
CA LEU A 191 -18.10 13.09 9.54
C LEU A 191 -18.22 13.94 10.83
N PRO A 192 -19.13 13.66 11.79
CA PRO A 192 -19.19 14.39 13.07
C PRO A 192 -17.88 14.31 13.87
N ARG A 193 -17.23 13.14 13.89
CA ARG A 193 -15.91 12.94 14.50
C ARG A 193 -14.87 13.80 13.79
N PHE A 194 -14.79 13.71 12.47
CA PHE A 194 -13.88 14.55 11.66
C PHE A 194 -14.03 16.04 11.97
N LEU A 195 -15.26 16.59 11.92
CA LEU A 195 -15.52 18.01 12.16
C LEU A 195 -15.10 18.43 13.58
N LYS A 196 -15.37 17.58 14.58
CA LYS A 196 -14.96 17.82 15.97
C LYS A 196 -13.44 17.94 16.12
N PHE A 197 -12.70 16.99 15.55
CA PHE A 197 -11.23 17.04 15.57
C PHE A 197 -10.68 18.20 14.73
N PHE A 198 -11.33 18.57 13.63
CA PHE A 198 -10.93 19.71 12.81
C PHE A 198 -11.01 21.03 13.57
N ILE A 199 -12.13 21.26 14.26
CA ILE A 199 -12.29 22.42 15.14
C ILE A 199 -11.26 22.38 16.28
N TYR A 200 -11.01 21.23 16.90
CA TYR A 200 -10.02 21.12 17.97
C TYR A 200 -8.60 21.48 17.53
N HIS A 201 -8.17 21.07 16.34
CA HIS A 201 -6.84 21.45 15.82
C HIS A 201 -6.81 22.92 15.41
N LEU A 202 -7.82 23.41 14.70
CA LEU A 202 -7.88 24.83 14.28
C LEU A 202 -7.88 25.79 15.48
N VAL A 203 -8.65 25.49 16.53
CA VAL A 203 -8.63 26.26 17.79
C VAL A 203 -7.29 26.10 18.52
N PHE A 204 -6.66 24.92 18.50
CA PHE A 204 -5.33 24.74 19.09
C PHE A 204 -4.25 25.57 18.39
N PHE A 205 -4.27 25.70 17.07
CA PHE A 205 -3.29 26.53 16.35
C PHE A 205 -3.57 28.04 16.52
N GLY A 206 -4.82 28.46 16.74
CA GLY A 206 -5.13 29.86 17.08
C GLY A 206 -4.86 30.24 18.55
N PHE A 207 -5.24 29.38 19.51
CA PHE A 207 -5.28 29.71 20.95
C PHE A 207 -4.35 28.84 21.82
N GLY A 208 -3.68 27.86 21.24
CA GLY A 208 -2.67 27.04 21.90
C GLY A 208 -3.21 26.29 23.13
N PRO A 209 -2.46 26.31 24.25
CA PRO A 209 -2.83 25.63 25.49
C PRO A 209 -4.20 26.00 26.06
N LEU A 210 -4.76 27.18 25.74
CA LEU A 210 -6.10 27.58 26.20
C LEU A 210 -7.19 26.62 25.67
N THR A 211 -6.95 25.99 24.52
CA THR A 211 -7.82 24.96 23.92
C THR A 211 -8.01 23.74 24.83
N LEU A 212 -7.08 23.47 25.75
CA LEU A 212 -7.23 22.42 26.75
C LEU A 212 -8.41 22.69 27.71
N ILE A 213 -8.77 23.95 27.95
CA ILE A 213 -9.95 24.31 28.75
C ILE A 213 -11.23 23.92 28.01
N LEU A 214 -11.30 24.24 26.71
CA LEU A 214 -12.42 23.88 25.84
C LEU A 214 -12.59 22.36 25.72
N ILE A 215 -11.49 21.64 25.44
CA ILE A 215 -11.52 20.17 25.33
C ILE A 215 -11.87 19.52 26.67
N ARG A 216 -11.40 20.05 27.81
CA ARG A 216 -11.77 19.56 29.14
C ARG A 216 -13.25 19.72 29.47
N TYR A 217 -13.93 20.71 28.87
CA TYR A 217 -15.36 20.91 29.04
C TYR A 217 -16.20 19.96 28.16
N ILE A 218 -15.74 19.66 26.94
CA ILE A 218 -16.49 18.90 25.93
C ILE A 218 -16.13 17.40 25.91
N ASP A 219 -14.91 17.03 26.31
CA ASP A 219 -14.33 15.69 26.20
C ASP A 219 -13.32 15.42 27.34
N SER A 220 -12.52 14.35 27.24
CA SER A 220 -11.53 13.99 28.27
C SER A 220 -10.15 14.59 28.02
N MET A 221 -9.42 14.88 29.10
CA MET A 221 -7.97 15.21 29.02
C MET A 221 -7.13 14.06 28.43
N GLY A 222 -7.60 12.81 28.51
CA GLY A 222 -6.96 11.68 27.84
C GLY A 222 -6.96 11.85 26.33
N LEU A 223 -8.08 12.34 25.77
CA LEU A 223 -8.16 12.64 24.34
C LEU A 223 -7.23 13.80 23.95
N ALA A 224 -7.20 14.88 24.74
CA ALA A 224 -6.27 16.00 24.51
C ALA A 224 -4.80 15.55 24.51
N HIS A 225 -4.45 14.61 25.39
CA HIS A 225 -3.12 14.02 25.46
C HIS A 225 -2.79 13.17 24.23
N ASN A 226 -3.72 12.32 23.80
CA ASN A 226 -3.56 11.48 22.61
C ASN A 226 -3.56 12.30 21.30
N MET A 227 -4.13 13.51 21.31
CA MET A 227 -3.97 14.48 20.23
C MET A 227 -2.58 15.14 20.18
N GLY A 228 -1.82 15.09 21.28
CA GLY A 228 -0.50 15.74 21.41
C GLY A 228 -0.55 17.10 22.12
N PHE A 229 -1.73 17.63 22.47
CA PHE A 229 -1.87 19.00 23.01
C PHE A 229 -1.37 19.18 24.46
N THR A 230 -1.04 18.10 25.17
CA THR A 230 -0.48 18.16 26.54
C THR A 230 0.94 17.60 26.57
N LEU A 231 1.86 18.33 27.21
CA LEU A 231 3.23 17.86 27.45
C LEU A 231 3.23 16.49 28.14
N SER A 232 3.91 15.53 27.50
CA SER A 232 3.95 14.13 27.89
C SER A 232 5.29 13.52 27.57
N SER A 233 5.89 12.79 28.52
CA SER A 233 7.11 12.01 28.29
C SER A 233 6.93 10.91 27.23
N LYS A 234 5.70 10.48 26.93
CA LYS A 234 5.41 9.42 25.95
C LYS A 234 5.32 9.91 24.51
N ILE A 235 4.99 11.19 24.29
CA ILE A 235 4.64 11.76 22.97
C ILE A 235 5.43 13.07 22.71
N VAL A 236 6.59 13.24 23.38
CA VAL A 236 7.36 14.51 23.44
C VAL A 236 7.53 15.16 22.07
N ALA A 237 7.98 14.42 21.05
CA ALA A 237 8.26 14.98 19.73
C ALA A 237 7.01 15.56 19.05
N SER A 238 5.88 14.83 19.04
CA SER A 238 4.64 15.32 18.40
C SER A 238 4.05 16.50 19.16
N THR A 239 4.11 16.50 20.50
CA THR A 239 3.70 17.66 21.30
C THR A 239 4.60 18.86 21.05
N TYR A 240 5.92 18.67 21.04
CA TYR A 240 6.90 19.72 20.78
C TYR A 240 6.64 20.38 19.43
N PHE A 241 6.49 19.61 18.34
CA PHE A 241 6.18 20.17 17.03
C PHE A 241 4.83 20.92 17.00
N GLN A 242 3.79 20.45 17.70
CA GLN A 242 2.51 21.16 17.76
C GLN A 242 2.63 22.52 18.48
N TYR A 243 3.33 22.57 19.61
CA TYR A 243 3.59 23.81 20.34
C TYR A 243 4.50 24.76 19.54
N LEU A 244 5.46 24.20 18.80
CA LEU A 244 6.36 24.95 17.94
C LEU A 244 5.64 25.62 16.76
N PHE A 245 4.71 24.91 16.11
CA PHE A 245 3.82 25.52 15.11
C PHE A 245 2.92 26.59 15.72
N TRP A 246 2.27 26.32 16.86
CA TRP A 246 1.45 27.31 17.56
C TRP A 246 2.24 28.58 17.96
N LEU A 247 3.48 28.44 18.44
CA LEU A 247 4.33 29.59 18.73
C LEU A 247 4.66 30.40 17.47
N ASN A 248 4.82 29.74 16.33
CA ASN A 248 4.96 30.42 15.04
C ASN A 248 3.66 31.10 14.57
N ASP A 249 2.49 30.45 14.75
CA ASP A 249 1.17 31.05 14.49
C ASP A 249 1.00 32.36 15.30
N VAL A 250 1.33 32.33 16.60
CA VAL A 250 1.29 33.50 17.48
C VAL A 250 2.31 34.56 17.06
N TYR A 251 3.54 34.16 16.72
CA TYR A 251 4.57 35.08 16.26
C TYR A 251 4.13 35.84 15.00
N LEU A 252 3.67 35.13 13.97
CA LEU A 252 3.22 35.74 12.72
C LEU A 252 1.99 36.63 12.95
N ALA A 253 1.04 36.21 13.77
CA ALA A 253 -0.13 37.01 14.15
C ALA A 253 0.25 38.30 14.91
N VAL A 254 1.27 38.25 15.78
CA VAL A 254 1.78 39.45 16.48
C VAL A 254 2.49 40.39 15.51
N MET A 255 3.34 39.89 14.61
CA MET A 255 4.04 40.73 13.63
C MET A 255 3.04 41.49 12.72
N TRP A 256 2.02 40.80 12.22
CA TRP A 256 0.97 41.42 11.41
C TRP A 256 0.02 42.31 12.23
N GLY A 257 -0.25 41.97 13.49
CA GLY A 257 -0.97 42.85 14.41
C GLY A 257 -0.23 44.16 14.66
N LEU A 258 1.09 44.12 14.85
CA LEU A 258 1.93 45.31 15.01
C LEU A 258 1.97 46.16 13.74
N TYR A 259 2.06 45.54 12.56
CA TYR A 259 1.95 46.23 11.27
C TYR A 259 0.66 47.06 11.16
N TYR A 260 -0.51 46.47 11.46
CA TYR A 260 -1.78 47.20 11.41
C TYR A 260 -1.96 48.24 12.52
N LEU A 261 -1.35 48.03 13.70
CA LEU A 261 -1.42 48.98 14.82
C LEU A 261 -0.43 50.14 14.69
N ARG A 262 0.58 50.04 13.81
CA ARG A 262 1.64 51.05 13.62
C ARG A 262 1.98 51.25 12.14
N PRO A 263 1.03 51.73 11.32
CA PRO A 263 1.26 51.93 9.88
C PRO A 263 2.44 52.87 9.59
N ASP A 264 2.66 53.88 10.45
CA ASP A 264 3.72 54.89 10.28
C ASP A 264 5.16 54.34 10.42
N GLU A 265 5.34 53.20 11.09
CA GLU A 265 6.67 52.64 11.38
C GLU A 265 7.21 51.73 10.25
N ASN A 266 6.49 51.56 9.13
CA ASN A 266 6.91 50.76 7.95
C ASN A 266 7.35 49.31 8.26
N TRP A 267 6.74 48.69 9.30
CA TRP A 267 6.99 47.28 9.66
C TRP A 267 6.70 46.37 8.47
N LEU A 268 7.43 45.25 8.38
CA LEU A 268 7.24 44.24 7.33
C LEU A 268 7.32 44.83 5.89
N SER A 269 8.02 45.95 5.70
CA SER A 269 8.16 46.59 4.38
C SER A 269 8.84 45.66 3.37
N GLY A 270 8.11 45.32 2.30
CA GLY A 270 8.53 44.33 1.29
C GLY A 270 8.11 42.88 1.58
N ILE A 271 7.31 42.63 2.62
CA ILE A 271 6.69 41.33 2.89
C ILE A 271 5.31 41.29 2.22
N TYR A 272 5.07 40.27 1.38
CA TYR A 272 3.79 40.10 0.69
C TYR A 272 2.71 39.58 1.65
N GLN A 273 1.54 40.20 1.65
CA GLN A 273 0.40 39.79 2.49
C GLN A 273 -0.04 38.36 2.20
N GLU A 274 0.12 37.91 0.96
CA GLU A 274 -0.24 36.59 0.49
C GLU A 274 0.61 35.46 1.11
N GLN A 275 1.81 35.76 1.62
CA GLN A 275 2.57 34.79 2.42
C GLN A 275 1.77 34.33 3.65
N VAL A 276 1.08 35.26 4.33
CA VAL A 276 0.22 34.97 5.48
C VAL A 276 -0.99 34.14 5.04
N TYR A 277 -1.62 34.51 3.92
CA TYR A 277 -2.75 33.76 3.39
C TYR A 277 -2.37 32.31 3.06
N PHE A 278 -1.19 32.09 2.46
CA PHE A 278 -0.66 30.74 2.24
C PHE A 278 -0.30 30.02 3.53
N PHE A 279 0.29 30.71 4.52
CA PHE A 279 0.58 30.13 5.83
C PHE A 279 -0.70 29.64 6.54
N ILE A 280 -1.72 30.50 6.64
CA ILE A 280 -3.04 30.16 7.20
C ILE A 280 -3.68 29.00 6.41
N LEU A 281 -3.63 29.04 5.08
CA LEU A 281 -4.13 27.96 4.22
C LEU A 281 -3.44 26.63 4.54
N HIS A 282 -2.11 26.60 4.70
CA HIS A 282 -1.40 25.39 5.10
C HIS A 282 -1.71 24.94 6.52
N GLN A 283 -2.12 25.84 7.42
CA GLN A 283 -2.54 25.50 8.78
C GLN A 283 -3.94 24.89 8.80
N ILE A 284 -4.83 25.37 7.93
CA ILE A 284 -6.14 24.77 7.65
C ILE A 284 -5.96 23.38 7.01
N ILE A 285 -5.14 23.25 5.97
CA ILE A 285 -4.83 21.97 5.31
C ILE A 285 -4.20 20.98 6.31
N ARG A 286 -3.27 21.43 7.16
CA ARG A 286 -2.66 20.59 8.20
C ARG A 286 -3.70 20.08 9.20
N SER A 287 -4.59 20.96 9.65
CA SER A 287 -5.68 20.62 10.56
C SER A 287 -6.67 19.65 9.91
N PHE A 288 -6.97 19.81 8.62
CA PHE A 288 -7.78 18.88 7.83
C PHE A 288 -7.15 17.49 7.79
N ILE A 289 -5.87 17.38 7.39
CA ILE A 289 -5.14 16.11 7.29
C ILE A 289 -5.18 15.34 8.61
N VAL A 290 -4.83 16.01 9.71
CA VAL A 290 -4.82 15.38 11.04
C VAL A 290 -6.22 14.92 11.47
N SER A 291 -7.27 15.63 11.05
CA SER A 291 -8.66 15.34 11.43
C SER A 291 -9.30 14.21 10.61
N VAL A 292 -8.93 14.06 9.33
CA VAL A 292 -9.33 12.91 8.51
C VAL A 292 -8.85 11.60 9.12
N ARG A 293 -7.63 11.56 9.70
CA ARG A 293 -7.16 10.40 10.48
C ARG A 293 -8.21 10.00 11.51
N TYR A 294 -8.70 10.95 12.30
CA TYR A 294 -9.72 10.68 13.32
C TYR A 294 -11.09 10.31 12.74
N GLY A 295 -11.48 10.87 11.60
CA GLY A 295 -12.70 10.48 10.89
C GLY A 295 -12.74 8.99 10.51
N PHE A 296 -11.58 8.36 10.29
CA PHE A 296 -11.40 6.94 9.96
C PHE A 296 -10.86 6.09 11.12
N ILE A 297 -11.12 6.47 12.38
CA ILE A 297 -10.84 5.64 13.56
C ILE A 297 -12.13 4.90 13.96
N SER A 298 -12.03 3.62 14.31
CA SER A 298 -13.17 2.82 14.80
C SER A 298 -13.70 3.34 16.13
N ASP A 299 -14.98 3.13 16.42
CA ASP A 299 -15.62 3.66 17.62
C ASP A 299 -14.95 3.17 18.91
N LEU A 300 -14.53 1.90 18.94
CA LEU A 300 -13.77 1.32 20.04
C LEU A 300 -12.42 2.03 20.25
N ARG A 301 -11.63 2.25 19.18
CA ARG A 301 -10.32 2.92 19.30
C ARG A 301 -10.49 4.38 19.71
N HIS A 302 -11.54 5.05 19.22
CA HIS A 302 -11.92 6.39 19.67
C HIS A 302 -12.28 6.42 21.17
N ASP A 303 -13.01 5.42 21.67
CA ASP A 303 -13.34 5.31 23.09
C ASP A 303 -12.10 4.98 23.95
N LEU A 304 -11.16 4.17 23.45
CA LEU A 304 -9.85 3.97 24.07
C LEU A 304 -9.04 5.27 24.13
N TYR A 305 -9.06 6.10 23.08
CA TYR A 305 -8.44 7.42 23.10
C TYR A 305 -9.11 8.39 24.09
N LYS A 306 -10.39 8.21 24.42
CA LYS A 306 -11.06 8.97 25.49
C LYS A 306 -10.80 8.41 26.89
N ALA A 307 -10.69 7.09 27.03
CA ALA A 307 -10.62 6.41 28.31
C ALA A 307 -9.23 6.49 28.97
N SER A 308 -8.15 6.42 28.18
CA SER A 308 -6.77 6.35 28.66
C SER A 308 -5.77 7.04 27.72
N VAL A 309 -4.65 7.47 28.30
CA VAL A 309 -3.44 7.84 27.55
C VAL A 309 -2.89 6.59 26.86
N GLN A 310 -2.66 6.68 25.56
CA GLN A 310 -2.11 5.61 24.73
C GLN A 310 -0.60 5.79 24.52
N ASP A 311 0.09 4.70 24.25
CA ASP A 311 1.52 4.74 23.92
C ASP A 311 1.77 5.18 22.47
N LEU A 312 2.96 5.72 22.21
CA LEU A 312 3.33 6.21 20.89
C LEU A 312 3.23 5.13 19.80
N THR A 313 3.54 3.87 20.14
CA THR A 313 3.39 2.71 19.24
C THR A 313 1.94 2.46 18.84
N PHE A 314 0.99 2.62 19.76
CA PHE A 314 -0.44 2.51 19.47
C PHE A 314 -0.91 3.65 18.55
N ILE A 315 -0.50 4.88 18.84
CA ILE A 315 -0.82 6.06 18.01
C ILE A 315 -0.17 5.96 16.61
N ALA A 316 1.03 5.39 16.52
CA ALA A 316 1.77 5.24 15.28
C ALA A 316 1.08 4.31 14.27
N LYS A 317 0.33 3.28 14.72
CA LYS A 317 -0.48 2.42 13.84
C LYS A 317 -1.51 3.22 13.02
N ASP A 318 -2.04 4.32 13.57
CA ASP A 318 -2.97 5.19 12.84
C ASP A 318 -2.26 6.21 11.91
N LEU A 319 -0.93 6.37 11.99
CA LEU A 319 -0.17 7.31 11.17
C LEU A 319 0.17 6.72 9.79
N LEU A 320 -0.17 7.45 8.73
CA LEU A 320 0.13 7.08 7.35
C LEU A 320 1.65 6.95 7.12
N THR A 321 2.44 7.91 7.59
CA THR A 321 3.88 7.98 7.33
C THR A 321 4.68 6.89 8.05
N GLU A 322 4.31 6.57 9.30
CA GLU A 322 5.08 5.64 10.13
C GLU A 322 4.65 4.18 9.98
N ASN A 323 3.38 3.88 9.68
CA ASN A 323 2.90 2.50 9.58
C ASN A 323 2.61 2.02 8.15
N TRP A 324 2.38 2.94 7.21
CA TRP A 324 1.94 2.60 5.84
C TRP A 324 2.92 2.99 4.73
N ILE A 325 3.68 4.08 4.89
CA ILE A 325 4.81 4.37 3.98
C ILE A 325 5.98 3.45 4.35
N LYS A 326 6.44 3.51 5.61
CA LYS A 326 7.42 2.55 6.16
C LYS A 326 6.69 1.25 6.50
N LEU A 327 6.88 0.18 5.72
CA LEU A 327 6.23 -1.11 6.01
C LEU A 327 7.09 -1.89 7.01
N ASN A 328 6.53 -2.19 8.18
CA ASN A 328 7.15 -3.09 9.15
C ASN A 328 6.66 -4.54 8.91
N PRO A 329 7.54 -5.52 8.62
CA PRO A 329 7.17 -6.90 8.31
C PRO A 329 6.48 -7.65 9.45
N THR A 330 6.68 -7.22 10.71
CA THR A 330 6.19 -7.89 11.92
C THR A 330 5.00 -7.17 12.58
N GLY A 331 4.71 -5.95 12.16
CA GLY A 331 3.71 -5.07 12.77
C GLY A 331 2.50 -4.84 11.88
N GLY A 332 2.18 -3.56 11.65
CA GLY A 332 0.95 -3.14 10.98
C GLY A 332 0.74 -3.66 9.55
N LEU A 333 1.78 -4.19 8.88
CA LEU A 333 1.59 -4.87 7.59
C LEU A 333 0.78 -6.16 7.74
N MET A 334 1.08 -6.98 8.76
CA MET A 334 0.33 -8.23 9.00
C MET A 334 -1.12 -7.94 9.43
N GLU A 335 -1.32 -6.90 10.23
CA GLU A 335 -2.66 -6.42 10.60
C GLU A 335 -3.46 -5.97 9.36
N GLU A 336 -2.84 -5.29 8.40
CA GLU A 336 -3.51 -4.91 7.13
C GLU A 336 -3.75 -6.11 6.21
N ILE A 337 -2.86 -7.12 6.18
CA ILE A 337 -3.06 -8.36 5.42
C ILE A 337 -4.27 -9.11 5.97
N GLN A 338 -4.34 -9.32 7.29
CA GLN A 338 -5.50 -9.93 7.96
C GLN A 338 -6.78 -9.12 7.70
N ALA A 339 -6.71 -7.79 7.78
CA ALA A 339 -7.83 -6.91 7.46
C ALA A 339 -8.30 -7.04 5.99
N SER A 340 -7.38 -7.24 5.04
CA SER A 340 -7.70 -7.44 3.63
C SER A 340 -8.30 -8.83 3.35
N MET A 341 -7.77 -9.88 4.00
CA MET A 341 -8.36 -11.23 3.96
C MET A 341 -9.78 -11.23 4.51
N TYR A 342 -10.00 -10.57 5.66
CA TYR A 342 -11.33 -10.44 6.25
C TYR A 342 -12.32 -9.72 5.33
N ARG A 343 -11.93 -8.59 4.72
CA ARG A 343 -12.79 -7.85 3.78
C ARG A 343 -13.16 -8.65 2.53
N ASN A 344 -12.31 -9.58 2.11
CA ASN A 344 -12.54 -10.46 0.96
C ASN A 344 -13.12 -11.85 1.35
N ASN A 345 -13.47 -12.07 2.62
CA ASN A 345 -13.93 -13.36 3.16
C ASN A 345 -12.98 -14.54 2.86
N VAL A 346 -11.67 -14.30 2.92
CA VAL A 346 -10.65 -15.32 2.66
C VAL A 346 -10.32 -16.07 3.94
N GLU A 347 -10.65 -17.36 3.97
CA GLU A 347 -10.36 -18.27 5.07
C GLU A 347 -8.87 -18.68 5.09
N GLU A 348 -8.19 -18.42 6.20
CA GLU A 348 -6.74 -18.65 6.36
C GLU A 348 -6.32 -20.11 6.09
N GLN A 349 -7.17 -21.09 6.44
CA GLN A 349 -6.88 -22.52 6.28
C GLN A 349 -6.81 -22.97 4.81
N VAL A 350 -7.57 -22.34 3.92
CA VAL A 350 -7.55 -22.65 2.48
C VAL A 350 -6.63 -21.71 1.71
N PHE A 351 -6.23 -20.59 2.30
CA PHE A 351 -5.36 -19.59 1.70
C PHE A 351 -3.89 -20.03 1.71
N THR A 352 -3.60 -21.06 0.90
CA THR A 352 -2.28 -21.69 0.78
C THR A 352 -1.90 -21.93 -0.69
N PHE A 353 -0.60 -21.86 -0.99
CA PHE A 353 -0.04 -22.18 -2.30
C PHE A 353 0.76 -23.49 -2.30
N SER A 354 0.80 -24.14 -3.46
CA SER A 354 1.87 -25.06 -3.86
C SER A 354 2.54 -24.51 -5.12
N PHE A 355 3.84 -24.77 -5.29
CA PHE A 355 4.67 -24.18 -6.35
C PHE A 355 5.21 -25.23 -7.32
N THR A 356 5.47 -24.83 -8.57
CA THR A 356 6.10 -25.71 -9.58
C THR A 356 7.59 -25.87 -9.34
N GLN A 357 8.19 -24.86 -8.72
CA GLN A 357 9.62 -24.71 -8.49
C GLN A 357 9.96 -25.12 -7.06
N VAL A 358 11.12 -25.73 -6.90
CA VAL A 358 11.78 -25.90 -5.60
C VAL A 358 12.07 -24.50 -5.06
N LEU A 359 11.63 -24.22 -3.84
CA LEU A 359 12.00 -22.96 -3.18
C LEU A 359 13.38 -23.09 -2.57
N ASP A 360 14.19 -22.03 -2.66
CA ASP A 360 15.39 -21.96 -1.85
C ASP A 360 15.04 -21.95 -0.35
N ARG A 361 15.97 -22.39 0.49
CA ARG A 361 15.75 -22.54 1.94
C ARG A 361 15.29 -21.24 2.62
N THR A 362 15.72 -20.08 2.12
CA THR A 362 15.38 -18.77 2.67
C THR A 362 13.94 -18.40 2.31
N SER A 363 13.55 -18.53 1.05
CA SER A 363 12.16 -18.31 0.60
C SER A 363 11.20 -19.30 1.26
N ALA A 364 11.58 -20.58 1.35
CA ALA A 364 10.78 -21.60 2.04
C ALA A 364 10.56 -21.24 3.53
N ALA A 365 11.60 -20.75 4.22
CA ALA A 365 11.49 -20.28 5.60
C ALA A 365 10.61 -19.03 5.70
N ARG A 366 10.83 -18.00 4.88
CA ARG A 366 10.02 -16.76 4.81
C ARG A 366 8.53 -17.04 4.61
N TYR A 367 8.19 -17.97 3.71
CA TYR A 367 6.79 -18.32 3.43
C TYR A 367 6.17 -19.33 4.41
N SER A 368 6.95 -19.95 5.30
CA SER A 368 6.46 -20.95 6.28
C SER A 368 6.46 -20.47 7.73
N GLN A 369 7.36 -19.56 8.08
CA GLN A 369 7.57 -19.07 9.45
C GLN A 369 6.97 -17.66 9.60
N GLU A 370 5.95 -17.54 10.45
CA GLU A 370 5.32 -16.25 10.76
C GLU A 370 6.33 -15.31 11.43
N ASP A 371 7.07 -15.82 12.41
CA ASP A 371 8.08 -15.09 13.19
C ASP A 371 9.47 -14.97 12.52
N TYR A 372 9.60 -15.28 11.22
CA TYR A 372 10.88 -15.27 10.50
C TYR A 372 11.73 -14.00 10.75
N TYR A 373 11.11 -12.83 10.67
CA TYR A 373 11.75 -11.53 10.90
C TYR A 373 12.01 -11.23 12.38
N LEU A 374 11.26 -11.83 13.31
CA LEU A 374 11.51 -11.69 14.75
C LEU A 374 12.74 -12.52 15.19
N ALA A 375 12.89 -13.72 14.62
CA ALA A 375 14.06 -14.57 14.81
C ALA A 375 15.33 -13.97 14.17
N ASN A 376 15.23 -13.53 12.90
CA ASN A 376 16.36 -13.01 12.14
C ASN A 376 16.54 -11.49 12.33
N LYS A 377 17.00 -11.09 13.53
CA LYS A 377 17.20 -9.68 13.92
C LYS A 377 18.10 -8.88 12.96
N SER A 378 19.02 -9.53 12.25
CA SER A 378 19.88 -8.93 11.23
C SER A 378 19.15 -8.51 9.94
N VAL A 379 17.87 -8.86 9.78
CA VAL A 379 17.03 -8.56 8.60
C VAL A 379 15.81 -7.72 9.01
N GLN A 380 15.83 -7.08 10.19
CA GLN A 380 14.65 -6.39 10.73
C GLN A 380 14.38 -5.01 10.16
N SER A 381 15.36 -4.32 9.57
CA SER A 381 15.08 -3.03 8.94
C SER A 381 14.62 -3.20 7.49
N GLN A 382 13.66 -2.36 7.09
CA GLN A 382 13.27 -2.22 5.69
C GLN A 382 14.48 -1.83 4.82
N GLU A 383 15.51 -1.20 5.40
CA GLU A 383 16.76 -0.83 4.74
C GLU A 383 17.65 -2.05 4.45
N ASP A 384 17.74 -3.01 5.37
CA ASP A 384 18.47 -4.26 5.15
C ASP A 384 17.82 -5.07 4.04
N GLU A 385 16.49 -5.20 4.05
CA GLU A 385 15.75 -5.91 3.01
C GLU A 385 15.72 -5.18 1.66
N MET A 386 15.70 -3.84 1.67
CA MET A 386 15.97 -3.05 0.47
C MET A 386 17.39 -3.28 -0.05
N SER A 387 18.40 -3.34 0.83
CA SER A 387 19.79 -3.57 0.44
C SER A 387 19.99 -4.96 -0.14
N PHE A 388 19.37 -5.99 0.46
CA PHE A 388 19.36 -7.35 -0.03
C PHE A 388 18.67 -7.42 -1.39
N SER A 389 17.44 -6.91 -1.49
CA SER A 389 16.66 -6.94 -2.74
C SER A 389 17.32 -6.15 -3.87
N LYS A 390 17.97 -5.01 -3.57
CA LYS A 390 18.80 -4.26 -4.52
C LYS A 390 20.07 -5.03 -4.90
N GLY A 391 20.71 -5.72 -3.95
CA GLY A 391 21.85 -6.60 -4.20
C GLY A 391 21.49 -7.76 -5.13
N THR A 392 20.39 -8.45 -4.84
CA THR A 392 19.78 -9.50 -5.67
C THR A 392 19.39 -8.98 -7.05
N LEU A 393 18.79 -7.80 -7.14
CA LEU A 393 18.46 -7.17 -8.43
C LEU A 393 19.72 -6.83 -9.24
N LYS A 394 20.74 -6.26 -8.59
CA LYS A 394 22.04 -5.94 -9.22
C LYS A 394 22.78 -7.21 -9.65
N TYR A 395 22.71 -8.28 -8.86
CA TYR A 395 23.22 -9.60 -9.21
C TYR A 395 22.50 -10.17 -10.44
N PHE A 396 21.16 -10.18 -10.47
CA PHE A 396 20.43 -10.67 -11.64
C PHE A 396 20.62 -9.80 -12.89
N MET A 397 20.81 -8.48 -12.74
CA MET A 397 21.18 -7.60 -13.86
C MET A 397 22.60 -7.89 -14.38
N ALA A 398 23.56 -8.18 -13.48
CA ALA A 398 24.91 -8.59 -13.86
C ALA A 398 24.93 -9.97 -14.52
N GLN A 399 24.24 -10.95 -13.96
CA GLN A 399 24.09 -12.29 -14.54
C GLN A 399 23.44 -12.21 -15.94
N ARG A 400 22.35 -11.44 -16.10
CA ARG A 400 21.72 -11.24 -17.41
C ARG A 400 22.64 -10.51 -18.41
N LYS A 401 23.52 -9.63 -17.94
CA LYS A 401 24.57 -9.02 -18.78
C LYS A 401 25.55 -10.07 -19.27
N ASP A 402 26.02 -10.96 -18.39
CA ASP A 402 26.97 -12.01 -18.76
C ASP A 402 26.30 -13.07 -19.67
N GLU A 403 25.04 -13.43 -19.42
CA GLU A 403 24.20 -14.27 -20.31
C GLU A 403 24.04 -13.63 -21.71
N ILE A 404 23.75 -12.32 -21.79
CA ILE A 404 23.61 -11.60 -23.08
C ILE A 404 24.95 -11.50 -23.80
N ILE A 405 26.06 -11.27 -23.08
CA ILE A 405 27.41 -11.27 -23.65
C ILE A 405 27.72 -12.65 -24.19
N GLU A 406 27.58 -13.72 -23.39
CA GLU A 406 27.84 -15.09 -23.83
C GLU A 406 26.96 -15.49 -25.03
N TYR A 407 25.67 -15.15 -25.01
CA TYR A 407 24.76 -15.38 -26.14
C TYR A 407 25.24 -14.66 -27.41
N THR A 408 25.66 -13.40 -27.29
CA THR A 408 26.19 -12.61 -28.42
C THR A 408 27.49 -13.22 -28.94
N GLU A 409 28.38 -13.65 -28.05
CA GLU A 409 29.63 -14.33 -28.43
C GLU A 409 29.38 -15.68 -29.12
N ARG A 410 28.45 -16.50 -28.61
CA ARG A 410 28.03 -17.76 -29.24
C ARG A 410 27.40 -17.50 -30.62
N TYR A 411 26.56 -16.47 -30.75
CA TYR A 411 25.93 -16.06 -32.01
C TYR A 411 26.98 -15.62 -33.05
N GLU A 412 27.90 -14.73 -32.69
CA GLU A 412 28.96 -14.26 -33.58
C GLU A 412 29.91 -15.39 -34.00
N LEU A 413 30.30 -16.26 -33.06
CA LEU A 413 31.12 -17.44 -33.34
C LEU A 413 30.40 -18.40 -34.31
N ARG A 414 29.08 -18.59 -34.17
CA ARG A 414 28.28 -19.40 -35.09
C ARG A 414 28.10 -18.74 -36.46
N MET A 415 27.85 -17.44 -36.53
CA MET A 415 27.82 -16.70 -37.80
C MET A 415 29.16 -16.83 -38.54
N LEU A 416 30.28 -16.77 -37.82
CA LEU A 416 31.61 -17.02 -38.36
C LEU A 416 31.76 -18.47 -38.86
N MET A 417 31.34 -19.47 -38.07
CA MET A 417 31.38 -20.88 -38.50
C MET A 417 30.48 -21.17 -39.70
N VAL A 418 29.33 -20.51 -39.82
CA VAL A 418 28.45 -20.61 -41.01
C VAL A 418 29.11 -19.93 -42.22
N ALA A 419 29.77 -18.79 -42.06
CA ALA A 419 30.52 -18.14 -43.12
C ALA A 419 31.72 -18.99 -43.60
N ILE A 420 32.44 -19.65 -42.69
CA ILE A 420 33.51 -20.60 -43.00
C ILE A 420 32.93 -21.86 -43.67
N GLY A 421 31.89 -22.47 -43.08
CA GLY A 421 31.26 -23.67 -43.62
C GLY A 421 30.56 -23.46 -44.98
N ASN A 422 30.15 -22.23 -45.31
CA ASN A 422 29.67 -21.90 -46.65
C ASN A 422 30.82 -21.81 -47.68
N LYS A 423 32.04 -21.41 -47.28
CA LYS A 423 33.24 -21.56 -48.13
C LYS A 423 33.57 -23.04 -48.36
N ASP A 424 33.45 -23.88 -47.33
CA ASP A 424 33.68 -25.33 -47.47
C ASP A 424 32.58 -26.05 -48.30
N LYS A 425 31.34 -25.54 -48.29
CA LYS A 425 30.27 -26.01 -49.19
C LYS A 425 30.53 -25.66 -50.65
N ALA A 426 31.15 -24.50 -50.92
CA ALA A 426 31.65 -24.19 -52.26
C ALA A 426 32.79 -25.15 -52.69
N ALA A 427 33.48 -25.79 -51.75
CA ALA A 427 34.44 -26.87 -51.97
C ALA A 427 33.83 -28.30 -51.97
N GLY A 428 32.50 -28.43 -52.06
CA GLY A 428 31.81 -29.68 -52.39
C GLY A 428 31.59 -30.69 -51.25
N ARG A 429 31.92 -30.37 -49.99
CA ARG A 429 31.66 -31.29 -48.86
C ARG A 429 30.23 -31.16 -48.32
N ARG A 430 29.50 -32.30 -48.27
CA ARG A 430 28.20 -32.40 -47.60
C ARG A 430 28.39 -32.37 -46.07
N VAL A 431 28.25 -31.18 -45.47
CA VAL A 431 28.14 -31.03 -44.01
C VAL A 431 26.76 -31.52 -43.57
N GLY A 432 26.71 -32.30 -42.48
CA GLY A 432 25.49 -32.91 -41.92
C GLY A 432 24.45 -31.91 -41.40
N LYS A 433 23.34 -32.43 -40.85
CA LYS A 433 22.18 -31.67 -40.36
C LYS A 433 22.60 -30.36 -39.66
N ARG A 434 21.99 -29.24 -40.08
CA ARG A 434 21.93 -28.03 -39.24
C ARG A 434 21.22 -28.42 -37.94
N LEU A 435 21.91 -28.33 -36.80
CA LEU A 435 21.22 -27.98 -35.56
C LEU A 435 20.72 -26.54 -35.71
N THR A 436 19.47 -26.31 -35.35
CA THR A 436 18.90 -24.96 -35.30
C THR A 436 19.26 -24.29 -33.98
N MET A 437 19.27 -22.95 -33.98
CA MET A 437 19.77 -22.20 -32.81
C MET A 437 18.79 -22.20 -31.62
N ALA A 438 17.54 -22.63 -31.84
CA ALA A 438 16.54 -22.85 -30.80
C ALA A 438 16.83 -24.11 -29.97
N ASP A 439 17.28 -25.17 -30.63
CA ASP A 439 17.44 -26.54 -30.10
C ASP A 439 18.40 -26.60 -28.88
N GLU A 440 19.40 -25.70 -28.82
CA GLU A 440 20.33 -25.60 -27.67
C GLU A 440 19.80 -24.73 -26.53
N PHE A 441 18.97 -23.72 -26.81
CA PHE A 441 18.37 -22.88 -25.76
C PHE A 441 17.19 -23.59 -25.08
N GLU A 442 16.43 -24.42 -25.82
CA GLU A 442 15.46 -25.32 -25.20
C GLU A 442 16.15 -26.35 -24.29
N ASN A 443 17.29 -26.91 -24.71
CA ASN A 443 18.06 -27.90 -23.94
C ASN A 443 18.44 -27.41 -22.53
N ASP A 444 19.01 -26.21 -22.39
CA ASP A 444 19.45 -25.70 -21.08
C ASP A 444 18.28 -25.41 -20.13
N LEU A 445 17.11 -25.05 -20.64
CA LEU A 445 15.89 -24.94 -19.84
C LEU A 445 15.32 -26.32 -19.46
N TYR A 446 15.46 -27.31 -20.34
CA TYR A 446 15.05 -28.70 -20.09
C TYR A 446 15.98 -29.46 -19.14
N ASN A 447 17.26 -29.06 -19.04
CA ASN A 447 18.21 -29.60 -18.06
C ASN A 447 17.78 -29.36 -16.59
N TYR A 448 16.82 -28.46 -16.34
CA TYR A 448 16.17 -28.31 -15.03
C TYR A 448 15.10 -29.37 -14.72
N TYR A 449 14.72 -30.23 -15.67
CA TYR A 449 13.66 -31.24 -15.52
C TYR A 449 14.19 -32.67 -15.64
N THR A 450 15.30 -32.97 -14.96
CA THR A 450 15.81 -34.34 -14.79
C THR A 450 14.86 -35.18 -13.92
N PRO A 451 14.94 -36.52 -13.94
CA PRO A 451 14.11 -37.37 -13.07
C PRO A 451 14.24 -37.03 -11.57
N GLU A 452 15.44 -36.61 -11.13
CA GLU A 452 15.74 -36.18 -9.77
C GLU A 452 15.00 -34.88 -9.42
N THR A 453 15.02 -33.88 -10.31
CA THR A 453 14.26 -32.64 -10.05
C THR A 453 12.76 -32.88 -10.14
N ILE A 454 12.28 -33.85 -10.93
CA ILE A 454 10.86 -34.28 -10.90
C ILE A 454 10.51 -34.86 -9.51
N ASP A 455 11.39 -35.63 -8.88
CA ASP A 455 11.17 -36.16 -7.52
C ASP A 455 11.26 -35.07 -6.45
N GLU A 456 12.14 -34.08 -6.61
CA GLU A 456 12.22 -32.91 -5.72
C GLU A 456 10.99 -31.99 -5.88
N ILE A 457 10.52 -31.77 -7.11
CA ILE A 457 9.25 -31.11 -7.43
C ILE A 457 8.08 -31.93 -6.87
N ILE A 458 8.16 -33.26 -6.82
CA ILE A 458 7.16 -34.12 -6.20
C ILE A 458 7.06 -33.81 -4.70
N GLU A 459 8.17 -33.86 -3.96
CA GLU A 459 8.18 -33.59 -2.51
C GLU A 459 7.74 -32.15 -2.20
N ASN A 460 8.29 -31.15 -2.91
CA ASN A 460 7.90 -29.75 -2.72
C ASN A 460 6.41 -29.50 -2.96
N ASN A 461 5.80 -30.18 -3.93
CA ASN A 461 4.35 -30.09 -4.17
C ASN A 461 3.47 -30.77 -3.10
N LYS A 462 4.05 -31.47 -2.11
CA LYS A 462 3.32 -31.86 -0.89
C LYS A 462 3.26 -30.70 0.11
N GLN A 463 4.30 -29.87 0.16
CA GLN A 463 4.35 -28.73 1.06
C GLN A 463 3.41 -27.63 0.57
N ARG A 464 2.67 -27.05 1.51
CA ARG A 464 1.76 -25.94 1.27
C ARG A 464 2.19 -24.75 2.11
N TYR A 465 2.27 -23.61 1.46
CA TYR A 465 2.80 -22.38 2.04
C TYR A 465 1.65 -21.40 2.32
N PRO A 466 1.50 -20.88 3.56
CA PRO A 466 0.52 -19.84 3.88
C PRO A 466 0.63 -18.62 2.96
N ALA A 467 -0.43 -18.36 2.19
CA ALA A 467 -0.44 -17.26 1.23
C ALA A 467 -0.38 -15.88 1.90
N LYS A 468 -0.80 -15.77 3.18
CA LYS A 468 -0.60 -14.55 3.99
C LYS A 468 0.88 -14.16 4.11
N LEU A 469 1.78 -15.15 4.18
CA LEU A 469 3.22 -14.92 4.30
C LEU A 469 3.83 -14.56 2.95
N LEU A 470 3.44 -15.24 1.86
CA LEU A 470 3.82 -14.80 0.50
C LEU A 470 3.34 -13.37 0.22
N MET A 471 2.13 -13.01 0.65
CA MET A 471 1.58 -11.67 0.48
C MET A 471 2.37 -10.60 1.27
N ARG A 472 2.91 -10.95 2.45
CA ARG A 472 3.88 -10.10 3.18
C ARG A 472 5.12 -9.84 2.34
N GLU A 473 5.75 -10.89 1.80
CA GLU A 473 6.95 -10.73 0.97
C GLU A 473 6.67 -9.91 -0.30
N ILE A 474 5.50 -10.09 -0.96
CA ILE A 474 5.07 -9.27 -2.11
C ILE A 474 4.87 -7.80 -1.73
N ALA A 475 4.33 -7.51 -0.54
CA ALA A 475 4.16 -6.15 -0.05
C ALA A 475 5.49 -5.46 0.28
N LEU A 476 6.43 -6.20 0.88
CA LEU A 476 7.80 -5.74 1.17
C LEU A 476 8.58 -5.52 -0.13
N PHE A 477 8.49 -6.46 -1.09
CA PHE A 477 9.00 -6.29 -2.44
C PHE A 477 8.47 -5.00 -3.10
N GLY A 478 7.16 -4.76 -3.03
CA GLY A 478 6.56 -3.52 -3.51
C GLY A 478 7.07 -2.27 -2.77
N ALA A 479 7.52 -2.40 -1.52
CA ALA A 479 8.14 -1.32 -0.76
C ALA A 479 9.60 -1.03 -1.16
N VAL A 480 10.32 -1.99 -1.77
CA VAL A 480 11.68 -1.77 -2.29
C VAL A 480 11.70 -0.76 -3.45
N PHE A 481 10.62 -0.71 -4.23
CA PHE A 481 10.44 0.22 -5.35
C PHE A 481 9.79 1.55 -4.94
N GLN A 482 9.76 1.89 -3.64
CA GLN A 482 9.18 3.15 -3.19
C GLN A 482 9.91 4.37 -3.77
N LEU A 483 9.12 5.36 -4.20
CA LEU A 483 9.64 6.64 -4.66
C LEU A 483 10.30 7.40 -3.50
N SER A 484 11.32 8.19 -3.83
CA SER A 484 12.14 8.87 -2.84
C SER A 484 11.39 10.00 -2.12
N ASN A 485 11.24 9.87 -0.79
CA ASN A 485 10.73 10.92 0.10
C ASN A 485 11.53 12.24 0.08
N LYS A 486 12.66 12.30 -0.66
CA LYS A 486 13.43 13.53 -0.92
C LYS A 486 12.72 14.46 -1.91
N PHE A 487 11.84 13.96 -2.78
CA PHE A 487 11.17 14.80 -3.79
C PHE A 487 10.28 15.90 -3.17
N PRO A 488 9.39 15.61 -2.18
CA PRO A 488 8.68 16.65 -1.44
C PRO A 488 9.58 17.69 -0.77
N LEU A 489 10.78 17.31 -0.30
CA LEU A 489 11.74 18.23 0.33
C LEU A 489 12.33 19.23 -0.69
N ILE A 490 12.71 18.75 -1.86
CA ILE A 490 13.23 19.60 -2.96
C ILE A 490 12.17 20.62 -3.37
N ILE A 491 10.92 20.19 -3.54
CA ILE A 491 9.82 21.08 -3.94
C ILE A 491 9.47 22.07 -2.83
N THR A 492 9.53 21.65 -1.57
CA THR A 492 9.39 22.56 -0.41
C THR A 492 10.44 23.67 -0.47
N PHE A 493 11.70 23.33 -0.75
CA PHE A 493 12.79 24.31 -0.85
C PHE A 493 12.57 25.31 -2.02
N LEU A 494 12.18 24.82 -3.21
CA LEU A 494 11.84 25.69 -4.34
C LEU A 494 10.67 26.64 -4.02
N ARG A 495 9.65 26.13 -3.33
CA ARG A 495 8.51 26.91 -2.87
C ARG A 495 8.93 27.97 -1.83
N ALA A 496 9.84 27.61 -0.92
CA ALA A 496 10.37 28.52 0.11
C ALA A 496 11.21 29.66 -0.48
N LEU A 497 11.88 29.44 -1.62
CA LEU A 497 12.59 30.49 -2.37
C LEU A 497 11.68 31.41 -3.19
N SER A 498 10.44 31.00 -3.46
CA SER A 498 9.53 31.72 -4.39
C SER A 498 9.28 33.19 -4.00
N PRO A 499 9.08 33.56 -2.72
CA PRO A 499 8.91 34.98 -2.34
C PRO A 499 10.19 35.82 -2.53
N PHE A 500 11.37 35.22 -2.42
CA PHE A 500 12.65 35.91 -2.65
C PHE A 500 12.87 36.18 -4.14
N VAL A 501 12.45 35.24 -5.01
CA VAL A 501 12.47 35.44 -6.46
C VAL A 501 11.51 36.55 -6.88
N ALA A 502 10.30 36.60 -6.31
CA ALA A 502 9.36 37.70 -6.56
C ALA A 502 9.94 39.07 -6.15
N ARG A 503 10.50 39.19 -4.94
CA ARG A 503 11.13 40.44 -4.48
C ARG A 503 12.31 40.86 -5.36
N ALA A 504 13.17 39.91 -5.76
CA ALA A 504 14.30 40.18 -6.64
C ALA A 504 13.85 40.71 -8.00
N TYR A 505 12.75 40.20 -8.54
CA TYR A 505 12.17 40.65 -9.80
C TYR A 505 11.54 42.05 -9.70
N GLU A 506 10.76 42.31 -8.64
CA GLU A 506 10.01 43.58 -8.49
C GLU A 506 10.87 44.74 -7.96
N THR A 507 11.84 44.47 -7.09
CA THR A 507 12.62 45.50 -6.36
C THR A 507 14.10 45.51 -6.68
N GLY A 508 14.60 44.51 -7.43
CA GLY A 508 16.04 44.28 -7.62
C GLY A 508 16.76 43.66 -6.42
N ASN A 509 16.08 43.43 -5.29
CA ASN A 509 16.66 42.83 -4.08
C ASN A 509 15.85 41.59 -3.63
N PRO A 510 16.46 40.39 -3.51
CA PRO A 510 15.75 39.20 -3.02
C PRO A 510 15.30 39.29 -1.56
N VAL A 511 16.00 40.10 -0.75
CA VAL A 511 15.68 40.32 0.65
C VAL A 511 14.81 41.57 0.77
N ALA A 512 13.77 41.52 1.60
CA ALA A 512 12.98 42.71 1.92
C ALA A 512 13.85 43.80 2.58
N TYR A 513 13.32 45.02 2.68
CA TYR A 513 14.09 46.18 3.16
C TYR A 513 14.66 45.96 4.57
N PHE A 514 15.78 46.64 4.87
CA PHE A 514 16.73 46.35 5.97
C PHE A 514 16.23 46.51 7.42
N GLY A 515 14.91 46.44 7.66
CA GLY A 515 14.35 46.30 9.00
C GLY A 515 14.74 44.97 9.66
N TRP A 516 15.05 45.02 10.96
CA TRP A 516 15.36 43.83 11.76
C TRP A 516 14.12 42.92 11.91
N ASP A 517 12.93 43.52 11.88
CA ASP A 517 11.61 42.91 11.88
C ASP A 517 11.36 42.10 10.60
N SER A 518 11.65 42.67 9.43
CA SER A 518 11.56 41.98 8.13
C SER A 518 12.53 40.81 8.03
N TRP A 519 13.74 40.92 8.59
CA TRP A 519 14.69 39.80 8.67
C TRP A 519 14.22 38.69 9.60
N MET A 520 13.76 39.04 10.80
CA MET A 520 13.24 38.08 11.77
C MET A 520 12.03 37.35 11.20
N TYR A 521 11.12 38.08 10.55
CA TYR A 521 9.95 37.50 9.87
C TYR A 521 10.37 36.48 8.81
N GLN A 522 11.26 36.85 7.88
CA GLN A 522 11.73 35.97 6.81
C GLN A 522 12.43 34.71 7.35
N VAL A 523 13.20 34.80 8.43
CA VAL A 523 13.89 33.61 9.02
C VAL A 523 12.87 32.65 9.64
N PHE A 524 11.90 33.16 10.39
CA PHE A 524 10.84 32.35 11.00
C PHE A 524 9.91 31.75 9.94
N GLU A 525 9.44 32.56 8.99
CA GLU A 525 8.64 32.12 7.84
C GLU A 525 9.37 31.01 7.08
N LEU A 526 10.62 31.26 6.64
CA LEU A 526 11.40 30.31 5.85
C LEU A 526 11.52 28.96 6.56
N PHE A 527 11.79 28.94 7.87
CA PHE A 527 11.91 27.69 8.62
C PHE A 527 10.56 27.00 8.84
N PHE A 528 9.59 27.69 9.46
CA PHE A 528 8.34 27.08 9.90
C PHE A 528 7.39 26.78 8.74
N CYS A 529 7.25 27.68 7.77
CA CYS A 529 6.44 27.42 6.57
C CYS A 529 7.04 26.25 5.78
N SER A 530 8.37 26.15 5.66
CA SER A 530 8.99 24.99 4.98
C SER A 530 8.69 23.68 5.68
N VAL A 531 8.87 23.59 7.01
CA VAL A 531 8.60 22.35 7.75
C VAL A 531 7.12 21.95 7.63
N GLN A 532 6.20 22.93 7.68
CA GLN A 532 4.76 22.69 7.58
C GLN A 532 4.32 22.28 6.16
N VAL A 533 4.80 22.99 5.13
CA VAL A 533 4.56 22.66 3.72
C VAL A 533 5.12 21.26 3.41
N TYR A 534 6.34 20.95 3.86
CA TYR A 534 6.94 19.64 3.69
C TYR A 534 6.03 18.53 4.21
N PHE A 535 5.51 18.65 5.44
CA PHE A 535 4.59 17.66 5.96
C PHE A 535 3.32 17.54 5.11
N ASN A 536 2.71 18.66 4.70
CA ASN A 536 1.52 18.65 3.83
C ASN A 536 1.82 17.95 2.48
N TYR A 537 2.99 18.19 1.89
CA TYR A 537 3.44 17.58 0.64
C TYR A 537 3.75 16.09 0.75
N VAL A 538 4.29 15.63 1.89
CA VAL A 538 4.48 14.20 2.18
C VAL A 538 3.13 13.46 2.16
N PHE A 539 2.01 14.06 2.59
CA PHE A 539 0.69 13.41 2.53
C PHE A 539 0.14 13.26 1.10
N VAL A 540 0.38 14.24 0.21
CA VAL A 540 0.00 14.12 -1.21
C VAL A 540 0.90 13.08 -1.90
N HIS A 541 2.21 13.14 -1.65
CA HIS A 541 3.18 12.22 -2.23
C HIS A 541 3.02 10.77 -1.73
N ALA A 542 2.53 10.57 -0.51
CA ALA A 542 2.17 9.25 0.00
C ALA A 542 1.13 8.54 -0.86
N GLY A 543 0.23 9.29 -1.51
CA GLY A 543 -0.72 8.75 -2.49
C GLY A 543 -0.02 8.20 -3.73
N LEU A 544 0.99 8.91 -4.23
CA LEU A 544 1.81 8.46 -5.36
C LEU A 544 2.61 7.20 -5.01
N ILE A 545 3.22 7.17 -3.82
CA ILE A 545 3.93 6.00 -3.30
C ILE A 545 3.01 4.78 -3.19
N ASP A 546 1.78 4.94 -2.68
CA ASP A 546 0.84 3.83 -2.54
C ASP A 546 0.43 3.23 -3.89
N PHE A 547 0.09 4.10 -4.85
CA PHE A 547 -0.30 3.68 -6.20
C PHE A 547 0.85 2.97 -6.92
N HIS A 548 2.07 3.49 -6.83
CA HIS A 548 3.24 2.85 -7.41
C HIS A 548 3.52 1.48 -6.77
N ARG A 549 3.50 1.39 -5.44
CA ARG A 549 3.66 0.11 -4.73
C ARG A 549 2.60 -0.89 -5.15
N ARG A 550 1.33 -0.49 -5.27
CA ARG A 550 0.22 -1.38 -5.64
C ARG A 550 0.38 -1.95 -7.05
N GLU A 551 0.85 -1.15 -8.00
CA GLU A 551 1.26 -1.62 -9.33
C GLU A 551 2.35 -2.71 -9.23
N LYS A 552 3.42 -2.46 -8.46
CA LYS A 552 4.53 -3.41 -8.29
C LYS A 552 4.11 -4.71 -7.58
N MET A 553 3.24 -4.62 -6.58
CA MET A 553 2.64 -5.78 -5.91
C MET A 553 1.78 -6.62 -6.85
N LEU A 554 0.97 -6.00 -7.70
CA LEU A 554 0.17 -6.71 -8.69
C LEU A 554 1.04 -7.33 -9.78
N LEU A 555 2.04 -6.63 -10.29
CA LEU A 555 3.02 -7.21 -11.23
C LEU A 555 3.75 -8.44 -10.65
N ALA A 556 4.08 -8.43 -9.36
CA ALA A 556 4.61 -9.58 -8.65
C ALA A 556 3.60 -10.73 -8.55
N CYS A 557 2.34 -10.43 -8.22
CA CYS A 557 1.24 -11.40 -8.21
C CYS A 557 0.98 -12.02 -9.60
N SER A 558 0.99 -11.22 -10.67
CA SER A 558 0.94 -11.68 -12.07
C SER A 558 2.19 -12.46 -12.49
N GLY A 559 3.31 -12.31 -11.78
CA GLY A 559 4.52 -13.13 -11.93
C GLY A 559 4.35 -14.57 -11.45
N LEU A 560 3.40 -14.84 -10.55
CA LEU A 560 3.16 -16.17 -9.99
C LEU A 560 2.44 -17.12 -10.96
N ILE A 561 1.60 -16.59 -11.85
CA ILE A 561 0.91 -17.37 -12.89
C ILE A 561 1.66 -17.43 -14.23
N ASP A 562 2.76 -16.69 -14.35
CA ASP A 562 3.50 -16.55 -15.61
C ASP A 562 4.85 -17.28 -15.52
N PRO A 563 5.02 -18.42 -16.21
CA PRO A 563 6.28 -19.14 -16.22
C PRO A 563 7.34 -18.41 -17.04
N ILE A 564 6.95 -17.63 -18.06
CA ILE A 564 7.86 -16.94 -18.99
C ILE A 564 8.23 -15.57 -18.42
N LYS A 565 9.13 -15.56 -17.43
CA LYS A 565 9.53 -14.34 -16.69
C LYS A 565 10.60 -13.51 -17.40
N ASP A 566 10.85 -13.75 -18.68
CA ASP A 566 11.96 -13.15 -19.45
C ASP A 566 11.73 -11.70 -19.86
N ASN A 567 10.48 -11.37 -20.18
CA ASN A 567 10.05 -10.03 -20.55
C ASN A 567 9.77 -9.14 -19.32
N LYS A 568 9.89 -9.69 -18.09
CA LYS A 568 9.68 -8.96 -16.84
C LYS A 568 11.01 -8.44 -16.29
N CYS A 569 10.95 -7.38 -15.48
CA CYS A 569 12.09 -6.90 -14.71
C CYS A 569 12.70 -8.08 -13.92
N PRO A 570 14.04 -8.25 -13.84
CA PRO A 570 14.65 -9.39 -13.16
C PRO A 570 14.19 -9.58 -11.72
N ALA A 571 13.79 -8.49 -11.05
CA ALA A 571 13.17 -8.48 -9.74
C ALA A 571 11.94 -9.42 -9.61
N TYR A 572 11.16 -9.63 -10.67
CA TYR A 572 9.98 -10.51 -10.63
C TYR A 572 10.32 -11.98 -10.88
N ARG A 573 11.55 -12.31 -11.31
CA ARG A 573 11.95 -13.70 -11.62
C ARG A 573 12.04 -14.56 -10.35
N SER A 574 12.33 -13.95 -9.19
CA SER A 574 12.40 -14.62 -7.88
C SER A 574 11.04 -15.05 -7.32
N ASN A 575 9.92 -14.49 -7.80
CA ASN A 575 8.59 -14.91 -7.37
C ASN A 575 8.32 -16.32 -7.95
N PRO A 576 8.03 -17.36 -7.14
CA PRO A 576 7.89 -18.73 -7.61
C PRO A 576 6.63 -18.92 -8.47
N THR A 577 6.69 -19.78 -9.48
CA THR A 577 5.50 -20.12 -10.28
C THR A 577 4.58 -21.06 -9.49
N ILE A 578 3.26 -20.81 -9.49
CA ILE A 578 2.28 -21.66 -8.77
C ILE A 578 1.98 -22.96 -9.51
N ASN A 579 1.61 -24.00 -8.77
CA ASN A 579 1.17 -25.27 -9.34
C ASN A 579 -0.17 -25.13 -10.08
N PHE A 580 -0.09 -24.93 -11.40
CA PHE A 580 -1.23 -24.90 -12.31
C PHE A 580 -2.09 -26.18 -12.27
N PHE A 581 -1.54 -27.32 -11.85
CA PHE A 581 -2.28 -28.56 -11.70
C PHE A 581 -2.97 -28.68 -10.32
N ASP A 582 -2.84 -27.68 -9.43
CA ASP A 582 -3.62 -27.54 -8.21
C ASP A 582 -4.70 -26.45 -8.35
N VAL A 583 -5.97 -26.88 -8.33
CA VAL A 583 -7.14 -25.99 -8.39
C VAL A 583 -7.11 -24.97 -7.24
N GLN A 584 -6.67 -25.40 -6.05
CA GLN A 584 -6.64 -24.51 -4.88
C GLN A 584 -5.60 -23.41 -5.07
N SER A 585 -4.40 -23.72 -5.54
CA SER A 585 -3.36 -22.72 -5.82
C SER A 585 -3.82 -21.65 -6.84
N LEU A 586 -4.60 -22.00 -7.87
CA LEU A 586 -5.23 -21.04 -8.79
C LEU A 586 -6.27 -20.14 -8.09
N GLN A 587 -7.10 -20.71 -7.21
CA GLN A 587 -8.08 -19.95 -6.42
C GLN A 587 -7.40 -19.00 -5.42
N THR A 588 -6.37 -19.49 -4.71
CA THR A 588 -5.54 -18.70 -3.79
C THR A 588 -4.87 -17.53 -4.51
N TRP A 589 -4.41 -17.72 -5.76
CA TRP A 589 -3.84 -16.63 -6.56
C TRP A 589 -4.86 -15.52 -6.82
N TYR A 590 -6.07 -15.88 -7.25
CA TYR A 590 -7.14 -14.90 -7.47
C TYR A 590 -7.51 -14.17 -6.17
N GLN A 591 -7.70 -14.90 -5.06
CA GLN A 591 -7.97 -14.33 -3.74
C GLN A 591 -6.86 -13.39 -3.25
N MET A 592 -5.60 -13.76 -3.46
CA MET A 592 -4.47 -12.92 -3.07
C MET A 592 -4.42 -11.63 -3.90
N ARG A 593 -4.74 -11.70 -5.19
CA ARG A 593 -4.84 -10.52 -6.06
C ARG A 593 -5.92 -9.53 -5.53
N GLN A 594 -7.07 -10.04 -5.12
CA GLN A 594 -8.11 -9.23 -4.46
C GLN A 594 -7.62 -8.64 -3.14
N CYS A 595 -6.94 -9.43 -2.30
CA CYS A 595 -6.36 -8.95 -1.05
C CYS A 595 -5.30 -7.86 -1.28
N ILE A 596 -4.49 -7.94 -2.34
CA ILE A 596 -3.51 -6.91 -2.74
C ILE A 596 -4.19 -5.61 -3.16
N LEU A 597 -5.29 -5.67 -3.93
CA LEU A 597 -6.09 -4.48 -4.25
C LEU A 597 -6.74 -3.85 -3.01
N ASP A 598 -7.14 -4.68 -2.05
CA ASP A 598 -7.79 -4.22 -0.81
C ASP A 598 -6.81 -3.94 0.34
N LEU A 599 -5.49 -4.16 0.16
CA LEU A 599 -4.48 -3.92 1.19
C LEU A 599 -4.32 -2.42 1.45
N GLY A 600 -4.34 -2.01 2.73
CA GLY A 600 -4.25 -0.61 3.11
C GLY A 600 -5.49 0.23 2.75
N ARG A 601 -6.66 -0.38 2.52
CA ARG A 601 -7.90 0.32 2.11
C ARG A 601 -8.28 1.49 3.02
N LYS A 602 -7.94 1.43 4.32
CA LYS A 602 -8.15 2.54 5.28
C LYS A 602 -7.26 3.74 4.96
N TYR A 603 -6.02 3.50 4.53
CA TYR A 603 -5.08 4.53 4.10
C TYR A 603 -5.42 5.06 2.71
N LEU A 604 -5.84 4.19 1.78
CA LEU A 604 -6.26 4.58 0.42
C LEU A 604 -7.46 5.56 0.46
N LYS A 605 -8.47 5.30 1.29
CA LYS A 605 -9.60 6.23 1.49
C LYS A 605 -9.16 7.59 2.08
N ARG A 606 -8.21 7.59 3.01
CA ARG A 606 -7.61 8.83 3.57
C ARG A 606 -6.85 9.61 2.49
N ILE A 607 -6.01 8.91 1.71
CA ILE A 607 -5.27 9.45 0.57
C ILE A 607 -6.21 10.13 -0.43
N PHE A 608 -7.30 9.47 -0.83
CA PHE A 608 -8.28 10.09 -1.74
C PHE A 608 -8.91 11.36 -1.16
N LEU A 609 -9.30 11.35 0.11
CA LEU A 609 -9.86 12.54 0.75
C LEU A 609 -8.84 13.69 0.84
N TYR A 610 -7.55 13.39 1.03
CA TYR A 610 -6.48 14.39 0.90
C TYR A 610 -6.37 14.90 -0.54
N SER A 611 -6.11 14.03 -1.51
CA SER A 611 -5.90 14.42 -2.91
C SER A 611 -7.09 15.18 -3.49
N SER A 612 -8.34 14.83 -3.14
CA SER A 612 -9.54 15.58 -3.53
C SER A 612 -9.60 16.98 -2.91
N CYS A 613 -9.28 17.11 -1.62
CA CYS A 613 -9.26 18.41 -0.94
C CYS A 613 -8.18 19.33 -1.53
N PHE A 614 -6.96 18.80 -1.71
CA PHE A 614 -5.86 19.53 -2.35
C PHE A 614 -6.22 19.91 -3.81
N LEU A 615 -6.73 18.98 -4.61
CA LEU A 615 -7.12 19.27 -5.99
C LEU A 615 -8.19 20.36 -6.05
N ALA A 616 -9.23 20.30 -5.21
CA ALA A 616 -10.29 21.30 -5.21
C ALA A 616 -9.76 22.71 -4.91
N PHE A 617 -8.88 22.85 -3.91
CA PHE A 617 -8.26 24.15 -3.59
C PHE A 617 -7.37 24.66 -4.72
N TYR A 618 -6.42 23.86 -5.23
CA TYR A 618 -5.48 24.33 -6.26
C TYR A 618 -6.13 24.48 -7.64
N LEU A 619 -7.13 23.66 -7.98
CA LEU A 619 -7.94 23.87 -9.18
C LEU A 619 -8.74 25.18 -9.10
N GLY A 620 -9.24 25.55 -7.92
CA GLY A 620 -9.85 26.86 -7.68
C GLY A 620 -8.89 28.02 -7.98
N PHE A 621 -7.65 27.93 -7.51
CA PHE A 621 -6.60 28.91 -7.84
C PHE A 621 -6.26 28.94 -9.34
N VAL A 622 -6.16 27.78 -10.01
CA VAL A 622 -5.94 27.71 -11.46
C VAL A 622 -7.08 28.39 -12.22
N ILE A 623 -8.34 28.08 -11.89
CA ILE A 623 -9.51 28.70 -12.53
C ILE A 623 -9.50 30.23 -12.31
N TYR A 624 -9.28 30.68 -11.07
CA TYR A 624 -9.16 32.11 -10.76
C TYR A 624 -8.07 32.81 -11.59
N ARG A 625 -6.89 32.20 -11.73
CA ARG A 625 -5.80 32.75 -12.56
C ARG A 625 -6.12 32.72 -14.06
N LEU A 626 -6.79 31.69 -14.56
CA LEU A 626 -7.23 31.65 -15.96
C LEU A 626 -8.24 32.77 -16.27
N LEU A 627 -9.22 33.00 -15.38
CA LEU A 627 -10.18 34.10 -15.52
C LEU A 627 -9.49 35.47 -15.55
N GLY A 628 -8.46 35.66 -14.71
CA GLY A 628 -7.61 36.87 -14.74
C GLY A 628 -6.80 37.02 -16.04
N VAL A 629 -6.18 35.94 -16.55
CA VAL A 629 -5.41 35.96 -17.81
C VAL A 629 -6.30 36.33 -19.01
N PHE A 630 -7.54 35.84 -19.05
CA PHE A 630 -8.51 36.18 -20.10
C PHE A 630 -9.27 37.50 -19.84
N LYS A 631 -8.84 38.31 -18.86
CA LYS A 631 -9.45 39.60 -18.48
C LYS A 631 -10.96 39.50 -18.19
N LEU A 632 -11.42 38.35 -17.69
CA LEU A 632 -12.80 38.12 -17.24
C LEU A 632 -13.03 38.59 -15.80
N ILE A 633 -11.94 38.74 -15.04
CA ILE A 633 -11.90 39.32 -13.68
C ILE A 633 -10.65 40.20 -13.61
N ASP A 634 -10.80 41.42 -13.11
CA ASP A 634 -9.67 42.31 -12.80
C ASP A 634 -8.95 41.79 -11.54
N SER A 635 -7.99 40.88 -11.73
CA SER A 635 -7.23 40.26 -10.65
C SER A 635 -5.85 40.92 -10.48
N GLU A 636 -5.75 41.94 -9.64
CA GLU A 636 -4.45 42.43 -9.14
C GLU A 636 -3.86 41.38 -8.19
N VAL A 637 -2.92 40.57 -8.70
CA VAL A 637 -2.29 39.46 -7.98
C VAL A 637 -0.78 39.64 -8.04
N SER A 638 -0.12 39.70 -6.88
CA SER A 638 1.35 39.85 -6.81
C SER A 638 2.09 38.69 -7.49
N ASN A 639 3.31 38.95 -7.96
CA ASN A 639 4.13 37.88 -8.54
C ASN A 639 4.45 36.79 -7.52
N ALA A 640 4.52 37.14 -6.22
CA ALA A 640 4.69 36.17 -5.14
C ALA A 640 3.53 35.18 -5.04
N MET A 641 2.27 35.65 -5.11
CA MET A 641 1.11 34.76 -5.14
C MET A 641 1.10 33.88 -6.39
N VAL A 642 1.51 34.40 -7.55
CA VAL A 642 1.64 33.61 -8.79
C VAL A 642 2.68 32.50 -8.64
N LEU A 643 3.88 32.81 -8.13
CA LEU A 643 4.94 31.81 -7.92
C LEU A 643 4.57 30.77 -6.86
N LEU A 644 4.04 31.19 -5.70
CA LEU A 644 3.61 30.28 -4.63
C LEU A 644 2.49 29.34 -5.10
N SER A 645 1.41 29.88 -5.67
CA SER A 645 0.30 29.06 -6.20
C SER A 645 0.75 28.18 -7.36
N GLY A 646 1.66 28.65 -8.21
CA GLY A 646 2.20 27.91 -9.35
C GLY A 646 3.00 26.69 -8.93
N VAL A 647 3.96 26.84 -8.01
CA VAL A 647 4.78 25.72 -7.50
C VAL A 647 3.90 24.69 -6.81
N ASP A 648 2.97 25.13 -5.94
CA ASP A 648 2.03 24.23 -5.26
C ASP A 648 1.13 23.47 -6.24
N THR A 649 0.58 24.18 -7.24
CA THR A 649 -0.28 23.58 -8.28
C THR A 649 0.48 22.55 -9.09
N ILE A 650 1.68 22.86 -9.59
CA ILE A 650 2.50 21.94 -10.38
C ILE A 650 2.81 20.68 -9.58
N PHE A 651 3.14 20.82 -8.29
CA PHE A 651 3.41 19.68 -7.41
C PHE A 651 2.16 18.82 -7.17
N VAL A 652 1.04 19.43 -6.78
CA VAL A 652 -0.19 18.70 -6.45
C VAL A 652 -0.76 18.03 -7.68
N LEU A 653 -0.92 18.77 -8.78
CA LEU A 653 -1.42 18.25 -10.05
C LEU A 653 -0.48 17.17 -10.61
N GLY A 654 0.84 17.38 -10.56
CA GLY A 654 1.84 16.41 -10.99
C GLY A 654 1.76 15.08 -10.23
N ASN A 655 1.62 15.11 -8.90
CA ASN A 655 1.42 13.89 -8.10
C ASN A 655 0.09 13.20 -8.46
N ILE A 656 -1.00 13.95 -8.67
CA ILE A 656 -2.32 13.39 -9.01
C ILE A 656 -2.32 12.77 -10.42
N LEU A 657 -1.67 13.40 -11.40
CA LEU A 657 -1.48 12.86 -12.75
C LEU A 657 -0.65 11.58 -12.73
N ALA A 658 0.40 11.54 -11.92
CA ALA A 658 1.22 10.33 -11.74
C ALA A 658 0.47 9.23 -10.95
N MET A 659 -0.43 9.57 -10.02
CA MET A 659 -1.36 8.60 -9.41
C MET A 659 -2.34 8.05 -10.46
N LEU A 660 -2.88 8.89 -11.34
CA LEU A 660 -3.73 8.45 -12.46
C LEU A 660 -2.98 7.51 -13.42
N TYR A 661 -1.70 7.77 -13.68
CA TYR A 661 -0.83 6.87 -14.46
C TYR A 661 -0.69 5.47 -13.86
N TYR A 662 -0.27 5.38 -12.60
CA TYR A 662 -0.16 4.08 -11.94
C TYR A 662 -1.53 3.43 -11.73
N GLY A 663 -2.60 4.22 -11.57
CA GLY A 663 -3.98 3.72 -11.55
C GLY A 663 -4.42 3.09 -12.88
N ALA A 664 -4.10 3.73 -14.00
CA ALA A 664 -4.34 3.19 -15.34
C ALA A 664 -3.50 1.94 -15.61
N SER A 665 -2.24 1.92 -15.15
CA SER A 665 -1.36 0.75 -15.21
C SER A 665 -1.96 -0.43 -14.43
N VAL A 666 -2.34 -0.24 -13.16
CA VAL A 666 -3.06 -1.24 -12.34
C VAL A 666 -4.32 -1.75 -13.04
N ASN A 667 -5.11 -0.86 -13.64
CA ASN A 667 -6.31 -1.26 -14.37
C ASN A 667 -6.01 -2.03 -15.67
N SER A 668 -4.87 -1.79 -16.31
CA SER A 668 -4.42 -2.56 -17.49
C SER A 668 -3.98 -3.99 -17.14
N LEU A 669 -3.47 -4.22 -15.92
CA LEU A 669 -3.05 -5.54 -15.47
C LEU A 669 -4.20 -6.55 -15.43
N PHE A 670 -5.45 -6.14 -15.25
CA PHE A 670 -6.61 -7.04 -15.38
C PHE A 670 -6.67 -7.71 -16.76
N VAL A 671 -6.40 -6.95 -17.83
CA VAL A 671 -6.38 -7.48 -19.21
C VAL A 671 -5.17 -8.39 -19.41
N THR A 672 -4.00 -8.01 -18.88
CA THR A 672 -2.80 -8.85 -18.91
C THR A 672 -3.03 -10.18 -18.20
N ASP A 673 -3.60 -10.18 -16.99
CA ASP A 673 -3.91 -11.36 -16.21
C ASP A 673 -4.92 -12.28 -16.93
N GLN A 674 -5.97 -11.71 -17.55
CA GLN A 674 -6.91 -12.45 -18.38
C GLN A 674 -6.22 -13.13 -19.58
N LEU A 675 -5.29 -12.44 -20.25
CA LEU A 675 -4.53 -13.01 -21.37
C LEU A 675 -3.60 -14.15 -20.92
N LEU A 676 -2.97 -14.04 -19.75
CA LEU A 676 -2.18 -15.14 -19.16
C LEU A 676 -3.06 -16.36 -18.84
N LEU A 677 -4.27 -16.16 -18.30
CA LEU A 677 -5.23 -17.23 -18.07
C LEU A 677 -5.74 -17.88 -19.37
N VAL A 678 -5.90 -17.11 -20.45
CA VAL A 678 -6.25 -17.66 -21.78
C VAL A 678 -5.11 -18.54 -22.33
N LYS A 679 -3.84 -18.13 -22.19
CA LYS A 679 -2.68 -18.96 -22.55
C LYS A 679 -2.62 -20.25 -21.72
N LEU A 680 -2.77 -20.14 -20.40
CA LEU A 680 -2.82 -21.29 -19.50
C LEU A 680 -3.94 -22.27 -19.88
N LYS A 681 -5.16 -21.77 -20.14
CA LYS A 681 -6.28 -22.61 -20.63
C LYS A 681 -5.94 -23.30 -21.95
N HIS A 682 -5.30 -22.60 -22.89
CA HIS A 682 -4.89 -23.18 -24.17
C HIS A 682 -3.90 -24.34 -23.96
N ALA A 683 -2.87 -24.15 -23.15
CA ALA A 683 -1.91 -25.19 -22.79
C ALA A 683 -2.57 -26.41 -22.11
N ILE A 684 -3.50 -26.19 -21.17
CA ILE A 684 -4.26 -27.28 -20.53
C ILE A 684 -5.11 -28.06 -21.56
N VAL A 685 -5.76 -27.38 -22.51
CA VAL A 685 -6.56 -28.02 -23.58
C VAL A 685 -5.68 -28.82 -24.54
N LEU A 686 -4.53 -28.28 -24.97
CA LEU A 686 -3.57 -29.00 -25.82
C LEU A 686 -3.04 -30.24 -25.10
N ILE A 687 -2.63 -30.12 -23.84
CA ILE A 687 -2.20 -31.27 -23.05
C ILE A 687 -3.31 -32.31 -22.86
N LYS A 688 -4.57 -31.89 -22.64
CA LYS A 688 -5.71 -32.82 -22.55
C LYS A 688 -5.87 -33.62 -23.86
N LYS A 689 -5.70 -32.97 -25.01
CA LYS A 689 -5.75 -33.59 -26.35
C LYS A 689 -4.57 -34.56 -26.54
N HIS A 690 -3.36 -34.15 -26.16
CA HIS A 690 -2.12 -34.92 -26.33
C HIS A 690 -1.76 -35.82 -25.13
N LEU A 691 -2.66 -35.99 -24.16
CA LEU A 691 -2.40 -36.69 -22.88
C LEU A 691 -1.90 -38.13 -23.05
N LYS A 692 -2.28 -38.82 -24.13
CA LYS A 692 -1.75 -40.17 -24.43
C LYS A 692 -0.24 -40.13 -24.66
N LEU A 693 0.30 -39.09 -25.30
CA LEU A 693 1.74 -38.92 -25.53
C LEU A 693 2.45 -38.59 -24.21
N VAL A 694 1.92 -37.64 -23.43
CA VAL A 694 2.47 -37.26 -22.11
C VAL A 694 2.57 -38.46 -21.16
N LEU A 695 1.60 -39.37 -21.20
CA LEU A 695 1.53 -40.54 -20.30
C LEU A 695 2.06 -41.85 -20.92
N SER A 696 2.49 -41.90 -22.19
CA SER A 696 2.90 -43.17 -22.83
C SER A 696 4.26 -43.70 -22.36
N LYS A 697 5.08 -42.84 -21.71
CA LYS A 697 6.40 -43.21 -21.19
C LYS A 697 6.35 -44.07 -19.91
N SER A 698 5.21 -44.09 -19.20
CA SER A 698 5.03 -44.79 -17.91
C SER A 698 4.56 -46.25 -18.04
N GLU A 699 4.27 -46.73 -19.26
CA GLU A 699 3.51 -47.97 -19.50
C GLU A 699 4.35 -49.05 -20.22
N LYS A 700 5.68 -48.85 -20.32
CA LYS A 700 6.63 -49.83 -20.87
C LYS A 700 7.73 -50.11 -19.85
N ASP A 701 7.51 -51.15 -19.05
CA ASP A 701 8.52 -51.69 -18.15
C ASP A 701 9.75 -52.21 -18.90
N ASP A 702 10.91 -51.88 -18.33
CA ASP A 702 12.06 -52.73 -18.08
C ASP A 702 12.36 -53.88 -19.06
N SER A 703 13.40 -53.67 -19.86
CA SER A 703 14.61 -54.53 -19.79
C SER A 703 15.67 -54.19 -20.85
N ASN A 704 15.27 -53.71 -22.03
CA ASN A 704 16.16 -53.70 -23.21
C ASN A 704 16.16 -52.41 -24.05
N ILE A 705 15.71 -51.26 -23.52
CA ILE A 705 15.74 -49.96 -24.22
C ILE A 705 16.45 -48.89 -23.37
N LEU A 706 17.66 -49.22 -22.92
CA LEU A 706 18.50 -48.35 -22.08
C LEU A 706 19.64 -47.65 -22.85
N SER A 707 19.85 -47.99 -24.13
CA SER A 707 20.96 -47.47 -24.95
C SER A 707 20.55 -46.49 -26.06
N ASP A 708 19.25 -46.27 -26.28
CA ASP A 708 18.74 -45.29 -27.26
C ASP A 708 18.02 -44.16 -26.52
N SER A 709 18.83 -43.42 -25.76
CA SER A 709 18.44 -42.34 -24.84
C SER A 709 18.07 -41.05 -25.56
N GLY A 710 17.17 -41.14 -26.55
CA GLY A 710 16.48 -39.95 -27.07
C GLY A 710 15.83 -39.23 -25.90
N SER A 711 16.23 -37.98 -25.68
CA SER A 711 15.83 -37.18 -24.52
C SER A 711 14.31 -36.96 -24.53
N LEU A 712 13.75 -36.44 -23.43
CA LEU A 712 12.31 -36.13 -23.38
C LEU A 712 11.91 -35.13 -24.48
N GLU A 713 12.86 -34.26 -24.84
CA GLU A 713 12.86 -33.26 -25.91
C GLU A 713 12.48 -33.85 -27.28
N ASP A 714 13.22 -34.87 -27.77
CA ASP A 714 13.04 -35.49 -29.10
C ASP A 714 11.60 -35.99 -29.38
N ARG A 715 10.82 -36.25 -28.33
CA ARG A 715 9.53 -36.94 -28.41
C ARG A 715 8.33 -36.04 -28.13
N VAL A 716 8.55 -34.89 -27.48
CA VAL A 716 7.49 -33.95 -27.10
C VAL A 716 8.03 -32.52 -27.16
N ASN A 717 8.33 -32.04 -28.38
CA ASN A 717 8.68 -30.63 -28.63
C ASN A 717 7.43 -29.76 -28.39
N PHE A 718 7.22 -29.38 -27.13
CA PHE A 718 6.26 -28.36 -26.74
C PHE A 718 6.98 -27.01 -26.71
N ASP A 719 6.88 -26.25 -27.80
CA ASP A 719 7.48 -24.91 -27.93
C ASP A 719 6.93 -23.89 -26.88
N ASP A 720 5.86 -24.23 -26.15
CA ASP A 720 5.21 -23.40 -25.13
C ASP A 720 5.58 -23.85 -23.70
N GLU A 721 6.18 -22.95 -22.94
CA GLU A 721 6.63 -23.14 -21.55
C GLU A 721 5.51 -23.57 -20.59
N TYR A 722 4.28 -23.09 -20.79
CA TYR A 722 3.13 -23.55 -19.99
C TYR A 722 2.88 -25.04 -20.20
N MET A 723 3.05 -25.53 -21.42
CA MET A 723 2.89 -26.96 -21.72
C MET A 723 4.01 -27.80 -21.09
N LYS A 724 5.26 -27.32 -21.11
CA LYS A 724 6.39 -28.02 -20.46
C LYS A 724 6.12 -28.24 -18.97
N ILE A 725 5.79 -27.17 -18.25
CA ILE A 725 5.51 -27.19 -16.80
C ILE A 725 4.29 -28.04 -16.45
N LEU A 726 3.19 -27.90 -17.19
CA LEU A 726 1.99 -28.71 -16.98
C LEU A 726 2.25 -30.21 -17.25
N ALA A 727 3.04 -30.55 -18.27
CA ALA A 727 3.39 -31.94 -18.56
C ALA A 727 4.21 -32.55 -17.40
N VAL A 728 5.19 -31.82 -16.87
CA VAL A 728 5.97 -32.20 -15.68
C VAL A 728 5.07 -32.42 -14.47
N GLN A 729 4.15 -31.49 -14.18
CA GLN A 729 3.18 -31.63 -13.07
C GLN A 729 2.27 -32.85 -13.20
N ILE A 730 1.86 -33.19 -14.43
CA ILE A 730 0.99 -34.35 -14.72
C ILE A 730 1.76 -35.66 -14.57
N MET A 731 3.00 -35.73 -15.05
CA MET A 731 3.88 -36.88 -14.81
C MET A 731 4.16 -37.07 -13.30
N ALA A 732 4.47 -35.97 -12.59
CA ALA A 732 4.67 -35.95 -11.15
C ALA A 732 3.42 -36.39 -10.35
N TYR A 733 2.22 -36.14 -10.87
CA TYR A 733 0.97 -36.62 -10.30
C TYR A 733 0.70 -38.10 -10.59
N GLN A 734 0.91 -38.55 -11.84
CA GLN A 734 0.74 -39.96 -12.21
C GLN A 734 1.72 -40.85 -11.41
N ARG A 735 2.99 -40.44 -11.27
CA ARG A 735 4.00 -41.19 -10.50
C ARG A 735 3.63 -41.33 -9.02
N ARG A 736 3.00 -40.30 -8.43
CA ARG A 736 2.51 -40.33 -7.05
C ARG A 736 1.20 -41.09 -6.84
N LYS A 737 0.39 -41.21 -7.90
CA LYS A 737 -0.92 -41.84 -7.87
C LYS A 737 -1.07 -42.78 -9.07
N PRO A 738 -0.28 -43.87 -9.14
CA PRO A 738 -0.29 -44.79 -10.27
C PRO A 738 -1.65 -45.46 -10.46
N GLU A 739 -2.48 -45.53 -9.41
CA GLU A 739 -3.86 -46.03 -9.46
C GLU A 739 -4.82 -45.09 -10.22
N LYS A 740 -4.41 -43.86 -10.54
CA LYS A 740 -5.24 -42.92 -11.29
C LYS A 740 -5.18 -43.22 -12.78
N THR A 741 -6.37 -43.37 -13.35
CA THR A 741 -6.54 -43.65 -14.77
C THR A 741 -6.31 -42.40 -15.61
N ARG A 742 -6.06 -42.59 -16.91
CA ARG A 742 -6.06 -41.49 -17.90
C ARG A 742 -7.39 -40.72 -17.90
N ALA A 743 -8.49 -41.34 -17.50
CA ALA A 743 -9.80 -40.70 -17.35
C ALA A 743 -9.85 -39.77 -16.12
N ASP A 744 -9.25 -40.15 -15.00
CA ASP A 744 -9.14 -39.29 -13.80
C ASP A 744 -8.34 -38.02 -14.08
N ILE A 745 -7.21 -38.14 -14.79
CA ILE A 745 -6.43 -36.96 -15.18
C ILE A 745 -7.22 -36.07 -16.15
N ARG A 746 -7.91 -36.63 -17.15
CA ARG A 746 -8.81 -35.84 -18.02
C ARG A 746 -9.88 -35.10 -17.21
N LYS A 747 -10.54 -35.78 -16.26
CA LYS A 747 -11.55 -35.17 -15.37
C LYS A 747 -10.96 -34.04 -14.51
N LYS A 748 -9.70 -34.17 -14.07
CA LYS A 748 -8.98 -33.12 -13.34
C LYS A 748 -8.61 -31.94 -14.25
N LEU A 749 -8.14 -32.19 -15.47
CA LEU A 749 -7.89 -31.15 -16.48
C LEU A 749 -9.18 -30.39 -16.84
N ASP A 750 -10.32 -31.08 -16.96
CA ASP A 750 -11.62 -30.45 -17.17
C ASP A 750 -12.06 -29.57 -16.00
N LYS A 751 -11.79 -30.00 -14.76
CA LYS A 751 -11.99 -29.15 -13.57
C LYS A 751 -11.11 -27.89 -13.63
N LEU A 752 -9.86 -28.01 -14.05
CA LEU A 752 -8.93 -26.88 -14.18
C LEU A 752 -9.34 -25.90 -15.28
N ILE A 753 -9.77 -26.39 -16.46
CA ILE A 753 -10.30 -25.54 -17.53
C ILE A 753 -11.51 -24.73 -17.02
N LYS A 754 -12.44 -25.40 -16.34
CA LYS A 754 -13.62 -24.75 -15.76
C LYS A 754 -13.23 -23.70 -14.72
N GLU A 755 -12.26 -23.98 -13.85
CA GLU A 755 -11.80 -23.02 -12.84
C GLU A 755 -11.14 -21.78 -13.48
N VAL A 756 -10.29 -21.98 -14.50
CA VAL A 756 -9.64 -20.88 -15.23
C VAL A 756 -10.67 -19.99 -15.93
N ASP A 757 -11.74 -20.57 -16.51
CA ASP A 757 -12.84 -19.80 -17.08
C ASP A 757 -13.59 -18.98 -16.01
N ILE A 758 -13.89 -19.57 -14.85
CA ILE A 758 -14.55 -18.88 -13.72
C ILE A 758 -13.69 -17.72 -13.20
N ILE A 759 -12.38 -17.94 -13.03
CA ILE A 759 -11.46 -16.88 -12.57
C ILE A 759 -11.36 -15.75 -13.61
N ARG A 760 -11.31 -16.08 -14.91
CA ARG A 760 -11.26 -15.09 -15.99
C ARG A 760 -12.53 -14.23 -16.03
N GLU A 761 -13.70 -14.85 -15.91
CA GLU A 761 -15.01 -14.16 -15.82
C GLU A 761 -15.07 -13.23 -14.59
N ARG A 762 -14.63 -13.72 -13.44
CA ARG A 762 -14.53 -12.89 -12.21
C ARG A 762 -13.59 -11.70 -12.37
N LEU A 763 -12.44 -11.87 -13.01
CA LEU A 763 -11.53 -10.75 -13.33
C LEU A 763 -12.14 -9.73 -14.29
N GLU A 764 -13.02 -10.17 -15.19
CA GLU A 764 -13.75 -9.27 -16.10
C GLU A 764 -14.77 -8.41 -15.33
N ILE A 765 -15.59 -9.06 -14.50
CA ILE A 765 -16.52 -8.41 -13.57
C ILE A 765 -15.76 -7.42 -12.66
N GLU A 766 -14.63 -7.84 -12.09
CA GLU A 766 -13.81 -7.00 -11.21
C GLU A 766 -13.21 -5.78 -11.93
N SER A 767 -12.73 -5.94 -13.17
CA SER A 767 -12.23 -4.85 -14.02
C SER A 767 -13.31 -3.81 -14.37
N GLN A 768 -14.57 -4.25 -14.48
CA GLN A 768 -15.71 -3.38 -14.76
C GLN A 768 -16.24 -2.69 -13.49
N HIS A 769 -16.52 -3.45 -12.43
CA HIS A 769 -17.17 -2.94 -11.22
C HIS A 769 -16.21 -2.38 -10.17
N HIS A 770 -15.03 -2.99 -10.00
CA HIS A 770 -14.03 -2.64 -8.99
C HIS A 770 -12.67 -2.19 -9.56
N PRO A 771 -12.61 -1.38 -10.65
CA PRO A 771 -11.34 -0.81 -11.07
C PRO A 771 -10.80 0.15 -10.01
N LEU A 772 -9.50 0.41 -10.03
CA LEU A 772 -8.90 1.44 -9.21
C LEU A 772 -9.38 2.81 -9.72
N ARG A 773 -10.14 3.51 -8.87
CA ARG A 773 -10.74 4.81 -9.15
C ARG A 773 -10.04 5.92 -8.37
N ILE A 774 -9.87 7.09 -8.97
CA ILE A 774 -9.42 8.31 -8.30
C ILE A 774 -10.57 9.30 -8.35
N MET A 775 -11.03 9.76 -7.18
CA MET A 775 -12.19 10.67 -7.05
C MET A 775 -13.47 10.17 -7.73
N GLY A 776 -13.67 8.84 -7.76
CA GLY A 776 -14.81 8.19 -8.43
C GLY A 776 -14.61 7.90 -9.92
N LEU A 777 -13.65 8.55 -10.58
CA LEU A 777 -13.30 8.31 -11.99
C LEU A 777 -12.44 7.05 -12.14
N LYS A 778 -12.74 6.20 -13.12
CA LYS A 778 -11.89 5.05 -13.50
C LYS A 778 -10.60 5.58 -14.10
N ALA A 779 -9.44 5.25 -13.51
CA ALA A 779 -8.16 5.64 -14.07
C ALA A 779 -7.90 4.81 -15.36
N THR A 780 -7.87 5.46 -16.52
CA THR A 780 -7.55 4.85 -17.82
C THR A 780 -6.52 5.71 -18.55
N TYR A 781 -5.74 5.09 -19.44
CA TYR A 781 -4.81 5.83 -20.30
C TYR A 781 -5.55 6.80 -21.24
N GLU A 782 -6.79 6.49 -21.61
CA GLU A 782 -7.65 7.39 -22.37
C GLU A 782 -7.99 8.67 -21.59
N LEU A 783 -8.45 8.55 -20.34
CA LEU A 783 -8.73 9.69 -19.46
C LEU A 783 -7.48 10.54 -19.24
N MET A 784 -6.31 9.90 -19.09
CA MET A 784 -5.05 10.64 -19.01
C MET A 784 -4.73 11.43 -20.28
N ASN A 785 -4.88 10.82 -21.45
CA ASN A 785 -4.63 11.51 -22.72
C ASN A 785 -5.59 12.70 -22.89
N GLN A 786 -6.87 12.55 -22.52
CA GLN A 786 -7.84 13.64 -22.51
C GLN A 786 -7.40 14.79 -21.57
N ILE A 787 -6.94 14.47 -20.35
CA ILE A 787 -6.44 15.47 -19.40
C ILE A 787 -5.16 16.16 -19.93
N TYR A 788 -4.21 15.40 -20.49
CA TYR A 788 -2.97 15.96 -21.05
C TYR A 788 -3.24 16.86 -22.27
N THR A 789 -4.13 16.46 -23.18
CA THR A 789 -4.56 17.31 -24.29
C THR A 789 -5.24 18.58 -23.76
N GLY A 790 -6.16 18.46 -22.81
CA GLY A 790 -6.81 19.62 -22.19
C GLY A 790 -5.83 20.60 -21.54
N LEU A 791 -4.88 20.10 -20.74
CA LEU A 791 -3.83 20.92 -20.12
C LEU A 791 -2.92 21.57 -21.16
N ALA A 792 -2.56 20.86 -22.23
CA ALA A 792 -1.75 21.41 -23.33
C ALA A 792 -2.50 22.51 -24.09
N THR A 793 -3.78 22.31 -24.40
CA THR A 793 -4.64 23.33 -25.05
C THR A 793 -4.77 24.59 -24.18
N VAL A 794 -5.03 24.43 -22.88
CA VAL A 794 -5.08 25.57 -21.94
C VAL A 794 -3.73 26.27 -21.87
N GLY A 795 -2.61 25.54 -21.80
CA GLY A 795 -1.27 26.11 -21.80
C GLY A 795 -0.96 26.93 -23.06
N ILE A 796 -1.31 26.41 -24.24
CA ILE A 796 -1.16 27.13 -25.52
C ILE A 796 -2.01 28.40 -25.54
N ALA A 797 -3.27 28.33 -25.09
CA ALA A 797 -4.16 29.50 -25.04
C ALA A 797 -3.63 30.60 -24.09
N VAL A 798 -3.09 30.22 -22.93
CA VAL A 798 -2.44 31.16 -22.00
C VAL A 798 -1.20 31.82 -22.63
N ILE A 799 -0.36 31.06 -23.34
CA ILE A 799 0.82 31.59 -24.04
C ILE A 799 0.41 32.56 -25.17
N GLN A 800 -0.63 32.22 -25.93
CA GLN A 800 -1.18 33.09 -26.98
C GLN A 800 -1.70 34.41 -26.41
N GLN A 801 -2.51 34.34 -25.34
CA GLN A 801 -3.06 35.52 -24.66
C GLN A 801 -1.96 36.42 -24.05
N ALA A 802 -0.93 35.81 -23.47
CA ALA A 802 0.23 36.55 -22.93
C ALA A 802 1.04 37.24 -24.03
N THR A 803 1.23 36.57 -25.18
CA THR A 803 1.96 37.12 -26.33
C THR A 803 1.19 38.29 -26.94
N GLN A 804 -0.12 38.14 -27.17
CA GLN A 804 -1.00 39.21 -27.66
C GLN A 804 -0.98 40.42 -26.71
N SER A 805 -1.15 40.19 -25.40
CA SER A 805 -1.12 41.27 -24.41
C SER A 805 0.23 42.00 -24.37
N SER A 806 1.34 41.31 -24.63
CA SER A 806 2.66 41.93 -24.75
C SER A 806 2.85 42.71 -26.05
N SER A 807 2.22 42.30 -27.16
CA SER A 807 2.24 43.04 -28.42
C SER A 807 1.38 44.30 -28.33
N ASP A 808 0.19 44.20 -27.74
CA ASP A 808 -0.68 45.36 -27.49
C ASP A 808 0.02 46.42 -26.63
N ALA A 809 0.73 45.99 -25.57
CA ALA A 809 1.51 46.86 -24.69
C ALA A 809 2.82 47.41 -25.32
N GLN A 810 3.21 46.95 -26.51
CA GLN A 810 4.31 47.53 -27.30
C GLN A 810 3.81 48.47 -28.41
N LEU A 811 2.50 48.41 -28.74
CA LEU A 811 1.85 49.28 -29.72
C LEU A 811 1.23 50.53 -29.07
N GLN A 812 0.99 50.50 -27.75
CA GLN A 812 0.57 51.62 -26.91
C GLN A 812 1.77 52.44 -26.41
#